data_AF-A0A661IVX3-F1
#
_entry.id   AF-A0A661IVX3-F1
#
_cell.length_a   1.000
_cell.length_b   1.000
_cell.length_c   1.000
_cell.angle_alpha   90.00
_cell.angle_beta   90.00
_cell.angle_gamma   90.00
#
_symmetry.space_group_name_H-M   'P 1'
#
loop_
_entity.id
_entity.type
_entity.pdbx_description
1 polymer ?
#
loop_
_entity_poly.entity_id
_entity_poly.type
_entity_poly.pdbx_seq_one_letter_code
_entity_poly.pdbx_strand_id
1 'polypeptide(L)'
;MNNMVSKYTQQQLELISDDKLSDVLSSILIFDNYTMDSQSIMLETKMEVEITNNQYLKVNNIQSREFESNIENTEQIYIDSNIEFAIDKLTKNRIEILKVLYNNNLDLNKTATELNKDIKNIEHTLKAIAEKLNYLLNDETFEPIDKLIQKNKILSIEDLPIKSDHLKQIVFVLVSVKEFKLHYKYDNIFNAYILHHSININEMIKIIYNYSTINNKEIISSNELKDLIPYPQASVKVLIIAKLTELDIVLYKGNNYHINYSITTFDDEINSALRKLSDDYNTVLKLRIIENRTLQEVANIINKTRERIRQIEKASIKKLYITLPRELIDIIKRDINDKKILPINNLPIQDIDIKKLISAVICHREVRSRYEYNNELESIILNKEYSYKALVAKIIDKSIGNNSTLLPYEELVKYTKEVLPGIKPKYLINALLDNNDLSIVDNKYFFHTQYKRKRDMAELIYQLSDNGYETAKDTNTIKKLMNKFFPNEFVDDSIKNIISAALSSGNVILWDWGRYIHTKHIQYILNEFNFTDVIDYLNINLENATQVDLNGYFKEYKSTLINFGIISKYALHSLLKIKFPDDFSYQDSPWVSNEGTARQGLGSALLSAMNENKIYTLDELSNKLQTRNSRIQQLMERQKDIIIVDTFTYIKKTDLNFPMTLLKNIIDYIDSIIEDLNFIYIDLVVDKFRLELNIISQYNKESVLLDLLKKCTLDKKFNINNTRIIDSNYPITRQSLNFHYIIENNLLNQTSQLDKNSLFNYFTSRGLSSRYIMLYYLYSKYKTVVRKDENLFILISSIGLDNVKIEKLNILILENLEDEQNVEDLLIELQEQLPFISLPWNKYILGDLLDNDLFEFYPNRAEPVYIKLKE
;
A
#
# COMPACT_ATOMS: atom_id res chain seq x y z
N MET A 1 -19.07 -29.89 -13.67
CA MET A 1 -18.24 -29.91 -14.90
C MET A 1 -17.09 -28.94 -14.71
N ASN A 2 -15.82 -29.30 -14.83
CA ASN A 2 -15.06 -30.55 -14.65
C ASN A 2 -13.73 -30.28 -15.37
N ASN A 3 -12.61 -30.65 -14.76
CA ASN A 3 -11.24 -30.57 -15.27
C ASN A 3 -10.71 -29.14 -15.49
N MET A 4 -9.55 -28.69 -14.98
CA MET A 4 -8.25 -29.27 -14.60
C MET A 4 -7.12 -28.90 -15.58
N VAL A 5 -5.90 -28.90 -15.03
CA VAL A 5 -4.59 -28.65 -15.65
C VAL A 5 -4.33 -27.15 -15.90
N SER A 6 -3.73 -26.41 -14.96
CA SER A 6 -2.38 -26.53 -14.35
C SER A 6 -1.24 -26.09 -15.29
N LYS A 7 -0.44 -25.12 -14.82
CA LYS A 7 1.02 -25.08 -15.03
C LYS A 7 1.69 -24.18 -14.00
N TYR A 8 2.80 -24.68 -13.41
CA TYR A 8 3.89 -23.95 -12.75
C TYR A 8 3.56 -23.02 -11.56
N THR A 9 3.65 -23.57 -10.35
CA THR A 9 4.68 -23.15 -9.37
C THR A 9 5.11 -24.35 -8.53
N GLN A 10 6.15 -25.06 -9.00
CA GLN A 10 6.84 -26.10 -8.23
C GLN A 10 8.33 -26.03 -8.56
N GLN A 11 9.07 -25.16 -7.87
CA GLN A 11 10.53 -25.27 -7.65
C GLN A 11 10.97 -24.19 -6.64
N GLN A 12 12.01 -24.52 -5.88
CA GLN A 12 12.70 -23.64 -4.90
C GLN A 12 11.87 -23.13 -3.72
N LEU A 13 11.75 -23.98 -2.69
CA LEU A 13 12.13 -23.62 -1.32
C LEU A 13 12.39 -24.91 -0.52
N GLU A 14 13.66 -25.31 -0.44
CA GLU A 14 14.17 -26.34 0.48
C GLU A 14 15.33 -25.75 1.29
N LEU A 15 15.63 -26.40 2.42
CA LEU A 15 16.70 -26.14 3.40
C LEU A 15 16.40 -25.08 4.49
N ILE A 16 16.95 -25.39 5.68
CA ILE A 16 16.81 -24.71 6.98
C ILE A 16 15.42 -24.86 7.62
N SER A 17 15.20 -25.55 8.74
CA SER A 17 15.87 -26.74 9.34
C SER A 17 15.04 -27.15 10.57
N ASP A 18 14.70 -28.43 10.72
CA ASP A 18 14.04 -28.92 11.93
C ASP A 18 15.00 -28.94 13.13
N ASP A 19 14.79 -28.03 14.09
CA ASP A 19 15.13 -28.27 15.49
C ASP A 19 14.31 -27.37 16.43
N LYS A 20 13.89 -27.90 17.59
CA LYS A 20 13.11 -27.24 18.67
C LYS A 20 11.70 -26.72 18.34
N LEU A 21 10.70 -27.60 18.50
CA LEU A 21 9.35 -27.18 18.95
C LEU A 21 8.65 -28.19 19.90
N SER A 22 9.43 -28.93 20.70
CA SER A 22 8.96 -30.04 21.55
C SER A 22 8.54 -29.65 22.98
N ASP A 23 8.35 -28.36 23.28
CA ASP A 23 8.73 -27.81 24.59
C ASP A 23 7.65 -26.95 25.31
N VAL A 24 6.35 -27.08 24.98
CA VAL A 24 5.29 -26.21 25.57
C VAL A 24 4.00 -26.90 26.04
N LEU A 25 3.43 -27.88 25.33
CA LEU A 25 2.05 -28.34 25.58
C LEU A 25 1.92 -29.81 26.00
N SER A 26 2.27 -30.10 27.26
CA SER A 26 2.09 -31.42 27.89
C SER A 26 1.45 -31.32 29.28
N SER A 27 0.11 -31.30 29.34
CA SER A 27 -0.69 -31.61 30.56
C SER A 27 -2.19 -31.67 30.22
N ILE A 28 -3.03 -32.60 30.74
CA ILE A 28 -2.78 -33.77 31.62
C ILE A 28 -3.99 -34.76 31.53
N LEU A 29 -3.73 -36.08 31.31
CA LEU A 29 -4.46 -37.30 31.83
C LEU A 29 -6.00 -37.50 31.57
N ILE A 30 -6.66 -38.69 31.60
CA ILE A 30 -6.27 -40.13 31.67
C ILE A 30 -7.41 -41.09 31.16
N PHE A 31 -7.04 -42.19 30.50
CA PHE A 31 -7.41 -43.65 30.66
C PHE A 31 -8.67 -44.08 31.51
N ASP A 32 -9.39 -45.20 31.29
CA ASP A 32 -9.44 -46.26 30.24
C ASP A 32 -10.77 -47.11 30.31
N ASN A 33 -10.82 -48.31 29.70
CA ASN A 33 -12.01 -49.13 29.33
C ASN A 33 -12.37 -50.37 30.23
N TYR A 34 -13.50 -51.04 29.86
CA TYR A 34 -13.81 -52.52 29.91
C TYR A 34 -14.79 -53.19 30.95
N THR A 35 -15.96 -53.65 30.42
CA THR A 35 -16.75 -54.94 30.62
C THR A 35 -17.60 -55.40 31.84
N MET A 36 -18.86 -55.80 31.51
CA MET A 36 -19.67 -57.02 31.86
C MET A 36 -20.48 -57.25 33.17
N ASP A 37 -21.76 -57.70 32.96
CA ASP A 37 -22.62 -58.74 33.60
C ASP A 37 -22.81 -58.87 35.14
N SER A 38 -23.92 -59.39 35.71
CA SER A 38 -25.35 -59.60 35.31
C SER A 38 -26.23 -60.12 36.51
N GLN A 39 -27.58 -60.17 36.37
CA GLN A 39 -28.59 -60.95 37.18
C GLN A 39 -28.82 -60.56 38.69
N SER A 40 -30.01 -60.15 39.19
CA SER A 40 -31.32 -60.82 39.48
C SER A 40 -31.37 -61.68 40.78
N ILE A 41 -32.44 -61.89 41.57
CA ILE A 41 -33.92 -61.82 41.36
C ILE A 41 -34.77 -61.86 42.69
N MET A 42 -35.96 -61.20 42.77
CA MET A 42 -37.21 -61.53 43.56
C MET A 42 -37.21 -61.71 45.13
N LEU A 43 -38.33 -61.76 45.91
CA LEU A 43 -39.81 -61.77 45.71
C LEU A 43 -40.63 -61.21 46.93
N GLU A 44 -41.96 -61.11 46.77
CA GLU A 44 -43.10 -60.63 47.63
C GLU A 44 -43.31 -61.28 49.04
N THR A 45 -44.17 -60.79 49.97
CA THR A 45 -45.66 -60.96 49.97
C THR A 45 -46.49 -60.31 51.12
N LYS A 46 -47.61 -59.63 50.76
CA LYS A 46 -49.04 -59.74 51.23
C LYS A 46 -49.43 -59.57 52.74
N MET A 47 -50.67 -59.23 53.19
CA MET A 47 -52.01 -58.98 52.58
C MET A 47 -52.99 -58.24 53.57
N GLU A 48 -53.93 -57.40 53.07
CA GLU A 48 -55.39 -57.24 53.43
C GLU A 48 -55.86 -56.92 54.91
N VAL A 49 -57.06 -56.38 55.28
CA VAL A 49 -58.35 -55.95 54.60
C VAL A 49 -59.24 -55.00 55.50
N GLU A 50 -60.16 -54.19 54.87
CA GLU A 50 -61.41 -53.49 55.34
C GLU A 50 -61.45 -52.58 56.64
N ILE A 51 -62.00 -51.34 56.73
CA ILE A 51 -63.34 -50.70 56.46
C ILE A 51 -64.33 -50.84 57.69
N THR A 52 -65.16 -49.88 58.19
CA THR A 52 -66.06 -48.82 57.59
C THR A 52 -66.41 -47.57 58.50
N ASN A 53 -66.72 -46.42 57.88
CA ASN A 53 -67.72 -45.32 58.18
C ASN A 53 -67.98 -44.63 59.57
N ASN A 54 -67.63 -43.32 59.62
CA ASN A 54 -68.40 -42.11 60.05
C ASN A 54 -69.06 -41.92 61.44
N GLN A 55 -68.52 -40.99 62.27
CA GLN A 55 -69.13 -39.67 62.61
C GLN A 55 -68.16 -38.72 63.39
N TYR A 56 -68.50 -37.43 63.49
CA TYR A 56 -67.72 -36.26 64.00
C TYR A 56 -67.38 -36.28 65.52
N LEU A 57 -66.46 -35.51 66.15
CA LEU A 57 -65.45 -34.48 65.77
C LEU A 57 -64.44 -34.22 66.93
N LYS A 58 -63.41 -33.38 66.69
CA LYS A 58 -62.67 -32.49 67.65
C LYS A 58 -61.44 -33.02 68.44
N VAL A 59 -60.29 -33.00 67.76
CA VAL A 59 -59.09 -32.19 68.11
C VAL A 59 -58.89 -31.79 69.59
N ASN A 60 -57.83 -32.29 70.27
CA ASN A 60 -56.54 -31.55 70.36
C ASN A 60 -55.34 -32.31 70.98
N ASN A 61 -54.21 -32.34 70.24
CA ASN A 61 -52.82 -32.12 70.66
C ASN A 61 -52.19 -32.80 71.92
N ILE A 62 -51.23 -33.71 71.69
CA ILE A 62 -49.92 -33.78 72.39
C ILE A 62 -48.82 -34.02 71.32
N GLN A 63 -47.61 -33.48 71.52
CA GLN A 63 -46.46 -33.63 70.62
C GLN A 63 -45.50 -34.78 71.01
N SER A 64 -45.12 -35.58 70.02
CA SER A 64 -43.87 -36.35 69.91
C SER A 64 -43.71 -36.68 68.41
N ARG A 65 -42.70 -36.24 67.65
CA ARG A 65 -41.28 -36.02 67.96
C ARG A 65 -40.59 -37.27 68.53
N GLU A 66 -40.55 -38.32 67.71
CA GLU A 66 -39.42 -39.28 67.60
C GLU A 66 -39.58 -40.21 66.38
N PHE A 67 -39.75 -39.66 65.17
CA PHE A 67 -39.89 -40.46 63.94
C PHE A 67 -39.47 -39.72 62.64
N GLU A 68 -38.26 -39.19 62.58
CA GLU A 68 -37.71 -38.57 61.34
C GLU A 68 -36.41 -39.25 60.85
N SER A 69 -35.51 -39.67 61.76
CA SER A 69 -34.20 -40.26 61.41
C SER A 69 -34.22 -41.60 60.66
N ASN A 70 -35.36 -42.30 60.66
CA ASN A 70 -35.59 -43.48 59.83
C ASN A 70 -36.47 -43.19 58.60
N ILE A 71 -37.28 -42.11 58.63
CA ILE A 71 -38.18 -41.75 57.53
C ILE A 71 -37.39 -41.21 56.35
N GLU A 72 -36.39 -40.33 56.57
CA GLU A 72 -35.58 -39.77 55.47
C GLU A 72 -34.96 -40.87 54.59
N ASN A 73 -34.50 -41.98 55.18
CA ASN A 73 -33.95 -43.10 54.39
C ASN A 73 -35.02 -43.94 53.68
N THR A 74 -36.19 -44.19 54.27
CA THR A 74 -37.27 -44.93 53.58
C THR A 74 -37.97 -44.09 52.52
N GLU A 75 -38.23 -42.80 52.77
CA GLU A 75 -38.76 -41.87 51.77
C GLU A 75 -37.77 -41.72 50.62
N GLN A 76 -36.47 -41.52 50.87
CA GLN A 76 -35.48 -41.41 49.80
C GLN A 76 -35.35 -42.69 48.96
N ILE A 77 -35.40 -43.88 49.58
CA ILE A 77 -35.42 -45.16 48.84
C ILE A 77 -36.73 -45.33 48.05
N TYR A 78 -37.86 -44.87 48.60
CA TYR A 78 -39.16 -44.92 47.92
C TYR A 78 -39.21 -43.96 46.71
N ILE A 79 -38.75 -42.72 46.89
CA ILE A 79 -38.58 -41.71 45.83
C ILE A 79 -37.66 -42.25 44.72
N ASP A 80 -36.46 -42.74 45.07
CA ASP A 80 -35.50 -43.30 44.11
C ASP A 80 -36.15 -44.44 43.31
N SER A 81 -36.82 -45.39 43.97
CA SER A 81 -37.41 -46.57 43.32
C SER A 81 -38.66 -46.29 42.47
N ASN A 82 -39.54 -45.37 42.88
CA ASN A 82 -40.67 -44.92 42.05
C ASN A 82 -40.18 -44.19 40.79
N ILE A 83 -39.16 -43.35 40.94
CA ILE A 83 -38.59 -42.55 39.84
C ILE A 83 -37.83 -43.46 38.86
N GLU A 84 -37.05 -44.42 39.35
CA GLU A 84 -36.39 -45.44 38.53
C GLU A 84 -37.42 -46.28 37.76
N PHE A 85 -38.46 -46.79 38.43
CA PHE A 85 -39.56 -47.53 37.77
C PHE A 85 -40.26 -46.70 36.68
N ALA A 86 -40.51 -45.42 36.92
CA ALA A 86 -41.16 -44.54 35.95
C ALA A 86 -40.27 -44.22 34.74
N ILE A 87 -38.95 -44.08 34.96
CA ILE A 87 -37.93 -43.90 33.90
C ILE A 87 -37.77 -45.18 33.07
N ASP A 88 -37.84 -46.37 33.67
CA ASP A 88 -37.86 -47.66 32.97
C ASP A 88 -39.09 -47.85 32.07
N LYS A 89 -40.16 -47.06 32.26
CA LYS A 89 -41.30 -47.01 31.32
C LYS A 89 -41.11 -45.99 30.19
N LEU A 90 -39.99 -45.27 30.13
CA LEU A 90 -39.62 -44.41 29.00
C LEU A 90 -38.79 -45.20 27.98
N THR A 91 -38.93 -44.87 26.69
CA THR A 91 -38.06 -45.45 25.66
C THR A 91 -36.66 -44.83 25.73
N LYS A 92 -35.62 -45.60 25.38
CA LYS A 92 -34.21 -45.17 25.44
C LYS A 92 -33.98 -43.76 24.83
N ASN A 93 -34.57 -43.50 23.66
CA ASN A 93 -34.46 -42.23 22.94
C ASN A 93 -35.08 -41.03 23.70
N ARG A 94 -35.99 -41.25 24.65
CA ARG A 94 -36.55 -40.23 25.56
C ARG A 94 -35.58 -39.90 26.69
N ILE A 95 -34.97 -40.92 27.29
CA ILE A 95 -33.94 -40.77 28.33
C ILE A 95 -32.71 -40.05 27.77
N GLU A 96 -32.31 -40.39 26.54
CA GLU A 96 -31.23 -39.73 25.80
C GLU A 96 -31.49 -38.23 25.58
N ILE A 97 -32.72 -37.83 25.24
CA ILE A 97 -33.12 -36.41 25.14
C ILE A 97 -32.92 -35.70 26.48
N LEU A 98 -33.29 -36.31 27.60
CA LEU A 98 -33.14 -35.72 28.93
C LEU A 98 -31.65 -35.54 29.32
N LYS A 99 -30.80 -36.54 29.02
CA LYS A 99 -29.34 -36.46 29.26
C LYS A 99 -28.70 -35.33 28.45
N VAL A 100 -28.97 -35.28 27.14
CA VAL A 100 -28.37 -34.26 26.26
C VAL A 100 -28.92 -32.86 26.58
N LEU A 101 -30.17 -32.75 27.03
CA LEU A 101 -30.73 -31.49 27.51
C LEU A 101 -30.07 -31.01 28.81
N TYR A 102 -29.80 -31.92 29.76
CA TYR A 102 -29.05 -31.59 30.97
C TYR A 102 -27.62 -31.13 30.65
N ASN A 103 -26.89 -31.89 29.85
CA ASN A 103 -25.50 -31.58 29.43
C ASN A 103 -25.38 -30.25 28.66
N ASN A 104 -26.49 -29.75 28.11
CA ASN A 104 -26.58 -28.48 27.40
C ASN A 104 -27.15 -27.33 28.25
N ASN A 105 -27.13 -27.44 29.59
CA ASN A 105 -27.69 -26.44 30.52
C ASN A 105 -29.13 -26.05 30.17
N LEU A 106 -29.94 -27.05 29.79
CA LEU A 106 -31.34 -26.93 29.37
C LEU A 106 -31.57 -26.12 28.07
N ASP A 107 -30.53 -25.81 27.27
CA ASP A 107 -30.70 -25.15 25.97
C ASP A 107 -31.30 -26.10 24.93
N LEU A 108 -32.59 -25.91 24.66
CA LEU A 108 -33.37 -26.64 23.65
C LEU A 108 -32.80 -26.50 22.23
N ASN A 109 -32.15 -25.39 21.89
CA ASN A 109 -31.58 -25.16 20.54
C ASN A 109 -30.28 -25.97 20.36
N LYS A 110 -29.40 -25.95 21.37
CA LYS A 110 -28.18 -26.75 21.37
C LYS A 110 -28.50 -28.25 21.40
N THR A 111 -29.47 -28.64 22.21
CA THR A 111 -30.01 -30.03 22.26
C THR A 111 -30.64 -30.46 20.93
N ALA A 112 -31.41 -29.58 20.27
CA ALA A 112 -31.96 -29.81 18.93
C ALA A 112 -30.88 -30.02 17.87
N THR A 113 -29.81 -29.22 17.94
CA THR A 113 -28.65 -29.32 17.04
C THR A 113 -27.88 -30.62 17.27
N GLU A 114 -27.54 -30.95 18.52
CA GLU A 114 -26.76 -32.14 18.89
C GLU A 114 -27.50 -33.45 18.58
N LEU A 115 -28.82 -33.48 18.81
CA LEU A 115 -29.66 -34.66 18.50
C LEU A 115 -30.18 -34.69 17.05
N ASN A 116 -29.86 -33.68 16.23
CA ASN A 116 -30.37 -33.47 14.86
C ASN A 116 -31.90 -33.61 14.75
N LYS A 117 -32.64 -32.85 15.57
CA LYS A 117 -34.12 -32.88 15.68
C LYS A 117 -34.68 -31.46 15.72
N ASP A 118 -35.86 -31.24 15.14
CA ASP A 118 -36.63 -30.00 15.35
C ASP A 118 -36.90 -29.78 16.86
N ILE A 119 -36.70 -28.55 17.31
CA ILE A 119 -37.04 -28.07 18.66
C ILE A 119 -38.47 -28.46 19.03
N LYS A 120 -39.43 -28.36 18.09
CA LYS A 120 -40.83 -28.74 18.32
C LYS A 120 -40.99 -30.23 18.63
N ASN A 121 -40.19 -31.10 18.01
CA ASN A 121 -40.20 -32.53 18.29
C ASN A 121 -39.60 -32.83 19.68
N ILE A 122 -38.60 -32.04 20.11
CA ILE A 122 -38.08 -32.12 21.48
C ILE A 122 -39.11 -31.61 22.49
N GLU A 123 -39.71 -30.44 22.30
CA GLU A 123 -40.78 -29.92 23.17
C GLU A 123 -41.97 -30.89 23.29
N HIS A 124 -42.44 -31.44 22.16
CA HIS A 124 -43.51 -32.44 22.15
C HIS A 124 -43.10 -33.73 22.87
N THR A 125 -41.86 -34.19 22.70
CA THR A 125 -41.35 -35.37 23.41
C THR A 125 -41.21 -35.11 24.91
N LEU A 126 -40.74 -33.94 25.33
CA LEU A 126 -40.66 -33.53 26.74
C LEU A 126 -42.06 -33.44 27.38
N LYS A 127 -43.07 -32.92 26.66
CA LYS A 127 -44.46 -32.92 27.14
C LYS A 127 -45.00 -34.35 27.29
N ALA A 128 -44.79 -35.19 26.27
CA ALA A 128 -45.19 -36.60 26.31
C ALA A 128 -44.34 -37.48 27.27
N ILE A 129 -43.25 -36.95 27.83
CA ILE A 129 -42.53 -37.51 28.98
C ILE A 129 -43.21 -37.04 30.27
N ALA A 130 -43.40 -35.73 30.46
CA ALA A 130 -44.03 -35.16 31.65
C ALA A 130 -45.44 -35.73 31.90
N GLU A 131 -46.31 -35.72 30.89
CA GLU A 131 -47.66 -36.32 30.95
C GLU A 131 -47.65 -37.80 31.36
N LYS A 132 -46.64 -38.56 30.89
CA LYS A 132 -46.52 -39.99 31.19
C LYS A 132 -45.94 -40.23 32.59
N LEU A 133 -45.02 -39.40 33.06
CA LEU A 133 -44.45 -39.50 34.40
C LEU A 133 -45.42 -39.02 35.47
N ASN A 134 -46.21 -37.98 35.20
CA ASN A 134 -47.30 -37.49 36.05
C ASN A 134 -48.47 -38.49 36.17
N TYR A 135 -48.47 -39.57 35.36
CA TYR A 135 -49.36 -40.72 35.49
C TYR A 135 -48.71 -41.91 36.23
N LEU A 136 -47.38 -41.96 36.30
CA LEU A 136 -46.60 -43.07 36.88
C LEU A 136 -46.05 -42.77 38.29
N LEU A 137 -45.95 -41.49 38.65
CA LEU A 137 -45.52 -40.99 39.94
C LEU A 137 -46.74 -40.41 40.67
N ASN A 138 -46.88 -40.71 41.95
CA ASN A 138 -47.95 -40.16 42.79
C ASN A 138 -47.51 -38.86 43.48
N ASP A 139 -48.47 -38.11 44.02
CA ASP A 139 -48.21 -36.85 44.75
C ASP A 139 -47.20 -37.06 45.90
N GLU A 140 -47.27 -38.20 46.60
CA GLU A 140 -46.37 -38.60 47.69
C GLU A 140 -44.88 -38.66 47.25
N THR A 141 -44.60 -38.94 45.97
CA THR A 141 -43.23 -38.95 45.44
C THR A 141 -42.67 -37.54 45.20
N PHE A 142 -43.55 -36.55 44.97
CA PHE A 142 -43.14 -35.16 44.75
C PHE A 142 -43.31 -34.27 45.99
N GLU A 143 -44.16 -34.61 46.96
CA GLU A 143 -44.40 -33.80 48.16
C GLU A 143 -43.11 -33.47 48.96
N PRO A 144 -42.14 -34.39 49.16
CA PRO A 144 -40.86 -34.07 49.82
C PRO A 144 -39.99 -33.10 49.01
N ILE A 145 -40.02 -33.22 47.68
CA ILE A 145 -39.29 -32.32 46.76
C ILE A 145 -39.92 -30.93 46.78
N ASP A 146 -41.25 -30.83 46.74
CA ASP A 146 -41.95 -29.54 46.80
C ASP A 146 -41.80 -28.87 48.18
N LYS A 147 -41.82 -29.63 49.28
CA LYS A 147 -41.46 -29.13 50.62
C LYS A 147 -40.05 -28.52 50.65
N LEU A 148 -39.06 -29.14 50.01
CA LEU A 148 -37.70 -28.57 49.89
C LEU A 148 -37.66 -27.32 49.02
N ILE A 149 -38.37 -27.32 47.88
CA ILE A 149 -38.51 -26.15 46.99
C ILE A 149 -39.13 -24.95 47.74
N GLN A 150 -40.26 -25.15 48.42
CA GLN A 150 -40.94 -24.11 49.22
C GLN A 150 -40.06 -23.57 50.36
N LYS A 151 -39.29 -24.45 51.02
CA LYS A 151 -38.37 -24.12 52.13
C LYS A 151 -37.16 -23.31 51.66
N ASN A 152 -36.49 -23.73 50.58
CA ASN A 152 -35.20 -23.17 50.16
C ASN A 152 -35.35 -21.96 49.22
N LYS A 153 -36.46 -21.84 48.48
CA LYS A 153 -36.77 -20.80 47.44
C LYS A 153 -35.85 -20.76 46.22
N ILE A 154 -34.70 -21.43 46.30
CA ILE A 154 -33.77 -21.77 45.22
C ILE A 154 -33.52 -23.27 45.36
N LEU A 155 -33.49 -24.00 44.24
CA LEU A 155 -33.18 -25.43 44.21
C LEU A 155 -31.98 -25.66 43.28
N SER A 156 -30.92 -26.27 43.80
CA SER A 156 -29.82 -26.85 43.02
C SER A 156 -30.02 -28.36 42.83
N ILE A 157 -29.20 -29.00 42.00
CA ILE A 157 -29.20 -30.47 41.88
C ILE A 157 -28.70 -31.17 43.15
N GLU A 158 -27.90 -30.49 43.99
CA GLU A 158 -27.39 -31.02 45.25
C GLU A 158 -28.45 -31.04 46.37
N ASP A 159 -29.48 -30.18 46.26
CA ASP A 159 -30.62 -30.14 47.19
C ASP A 159 -31.65 -31.27 46.97
N LEU A 160 -31.53 -32.08 45.90
CA LEU A 160 -32.49 -33.14 45.59
C LEU A 160 -32.31 -34.36 46.51
N PRO A 161 -33.38 -34.85 47.19
CA PRO A 161 -33.32 -35.96 48.13
C PRO A 161 -33.34 -37.31 47.41
N ILE A 162 -32.37 -37.53 46.52
CA ILE A 162 -32.24 -38.68 45.60
C ILE A 162 -30.80 -39.19 45.69
N LYS A 163 -30.54 -40.50 45.78
CA LYS A 163 -29.15 -41.00 45.94
C LYS A 163 -28.42 -41.16 44.61
N SER A 164 -29.11 -41.56 43.56
CA SER A 164 -28.50 -41.74 42.23
C SER A 164 -28.35 -40.41 41.49
N ASP A 165 -27.11 -39.99 41.22
CA ASP A 165 -26.84 -38.74 40.48
C ASP A 165 -27.47 -38.72 39.09
N HIS A 166 -27.63 -39.89 38.45
CA HIS A 166 -28.31 -39.95 37.16
C HIS A 166 -29.83 -39.69 37.30
N LEU A 167 -30.46 -40.17 38.38
CA LEU A 167 -31.85 -39.85 38.69
C LEU A 167 -31.99 -38.37 39.08
N LYS A 168 -31.05 -37.80 39.86
CA LYS A 168 -31.04 -36.35 40.19
C LYS A 168 -31.07 -35.50 38.92
N GLN A 169 -30.21 -35.81 37.95
CA GLN A 169 -30.15 -35.07 36.68
C GLN A 169 -31.50 -35.13 35.93
N ILE A 170 -32.10 -36.32 35.83
CA ILE A 170 -33.40 -36.48 35.17
C ILE A 170 -34.49 -35.70 35.93
N VAL A 171 -34.56 -35.82 37.26
CA VAL A 171 -35.58 -35.14 38.08
C VAL A 171 -35.41 -33.62 38.06
N PHE A 172 -34.18 -33.12 38.07
CA PHE A 172 -33.88 -31.70 37.89
C PHE A 172 -34.39 -31.19 36.52
N VAL A 173 -34.19 -31.97 35.44
CA VAL A 173 -34.77 -31.68 34.11
C VAL A 173 -36.30 -31.75 34.14
N LEU A 174 -36.91 -32.67 34.89
CA LEU A 174 -38.37 -32.85 34.92
C LEU A 174 -39.10 -31.73 35.67
N VAL A 175 -38.59 -31.32 36.84
CA VAL A 175 -39.05 -30.12 37.56
C VAL A 175 -38.80 -28.84 36.73
N SER A 176 -37.85 -28.89 35.78
CA SER A 176 -37.62 -27.83 34.78
C SER A 176 -38.62 -27.80 33.62
N VAL A 177 -39.46 -28.83 33.42
CA VAL A 177 -40.48 -28.87 32.35
C VAL A 177 -41.69 -27.97 32.71
N LYS A 178 -42.49 -27.63 31.70
CA LYS A 178 -43.39 -26.46 31.67
C LYS A 178 -44.50 -26.43 32.72
N GLU A 179 -44.82 -27.54 33.38
CA GLU A 179 -45.96 -27.66 34.29
C GLU A 179 -45.63 -27.24 35.74
N PHE A 180 -44.37 -27.32 36.19
CA PHE A 180 -43.91 -26.72 37.46
C PHE A 180 -43.68 -25.19 37.39
N LYS A 181 -43.82 -24.56 36.20
CA LYS A 181 -43.41 -23.15 35.97
C LYS A 181 -44.36 -22.09 36.52
N LEU A 182 -45.45 -22.46 37.21
CA LEU A 182 -46.39 -21.50 37.79
C LEU A 182 -45.76 -20.63 38.91
N HIS A 183 -44.64 -21.05 39.50
CA HIS A 183 -44.01 -20.35 40.63
C HIS A 183 -42.51 -20.05 40.49
N TYR A 184 -41.82 -20.57 39.46
CA TYR A 184 -40.36 -20.47 39.32
C TYR A 184 -39.88 -20.22 37.88
N LYS A 185 -38.77 -19.51 37.75
CA LYS A 185 -38.03 -19.24 36.52
C LYS A 185 -36.55 -19.64 36.71
N TYR A 186 -35.99 -20.39 35.77
CA TYR A 186 -34.54 -20.63 35.70
C TYR A 186 -33.80 -19.31 35.37
N ASP A 187 -32.73 -19.03 36.09
CA ASP A 187 -31.82 -17.94 35.75
C ASP A 187 -30.45 -18.49 35.32
N ASN A 188 -30.17 -18.36 34.01
CA ASN A 188 -28.96 -18.85 33.36
C ASN A 188 -27.66 -18.26 33.97
N ILE A 189 -27.73 -17.12 34.66
CA ILE A 189 -26.58 -16.46 35.26
C ILE A 189 -26.19 -17.12 36.60
N PHE A 190 -27.19 -17.65 37.32
CA PHE A 190 -27.02 -18.35 38.60
C PHE A 190 -27.06 -19.88 38.47
N ASN A 191 -27.40 -20.42 37.30
CA ASN A 191 -27.59 -21.87 37.06
C ASN A 191 -28.58 -22.52 38.04
N ALA A 192 -29.66 -21.81 38.38
CA ALA A 192 -30.61 -22.25 39.40
C ALA A 192 -32.05 -21.80 39.09
N TYR A 193 -33.03 -22.51 39.66
CA TYR A 193 -34.43 -22.09 39.64
C TYR A 193 -34.70 -21.07 40.74
N ILE A 194 -35.30 -19.94 40.37
CA ILE A 194 -35.54 -18.79 41.23
C ILE A 194 -37.05 -18.45 41.22
N LEU A 195 -37.61 -18.13 42.38
CA LEU A 195 -39.03 -17.84 42.59
C LEU A 195 -39.48 -16.63 41.73
N HIS A 196 -40.68 -16.70 41.14
CA HIS A 196 -41.16 -15.78 40.08
C HIS A 196 -41.35 -14.29 40.47
N HIS A 197 -40.99 -13.92 41.71
CA HIS A 197 -41.03 -12.56 42.27
C HIS A 197 -39.65 -12.06 42.75
N SER A 198 -38.57 -12.74 42.35
CA SER A 198 -37.21 -12.42 42.77
C SER A 198 -36.55 -11.41 41.84
N ILE A 199 -35.78 -10.48 42.41
CA ILE A 199 -35.16 -9.36 41.69
C ILE A 199 -34.06 -9.86 40.76
N ASN A 200 -34.10 -9.48 39.48
CA ASN A 200 -33.13 -9.94 38.47
C ASN A 200 -31.80 -9.18 38.57
N ILE A 201 -30.77 -9.64 37.86
CA ILE A 201 -29.44 -9.01 37.98
C ILE A 201 -29.41 -7.56 37.48
N ASN A 202 -30.17 -7.19 36.44
CA ASN A 202 -30.25 -5.82 35.94
C ASN A 202 -30.92 -4.89 36.96
N GLU A 203 -31.90 -5.39 37.71
CA GLU A 203 -32.51 -4.67 38.83
C GLU A 203 -31.58 -4.57 40.04
N MET A 204 -30.79 -5.61 40.36
CA MET A 204 -29.75 -5.53 41.40
C MET A 204 -28.65 -4.53 41.02
N ILE A 205 -28.20 -4.53 39.75
CA ILE A 205 -27.29 -3.52 39.20
C ILE A 205 -27.90 -2.12 39.37
N LYS A 206 -29.19 -1.92 39.05
CA LYS A 206 -29.90 -0.65 39.25
C LYS A 206 -29.99 -0.24 40.72
N ILE A 207 -30.21 -1.16 41.65
CA ILE A 207 -30.22 -0.87 43.11
C ILE A 207 -28.83 -0.39 43.58
N ILE A 208 -27.77 -1.11 43.19
CA ILE A 208 -26.38 -0.76 43.53
C ILE A 208 -25.99 0.59 42.92
N TYR A 209 -26.34 0.81 41.65
CA TYR A 209 -26.13 2.06 40.94
C TYR A 209 -26.89 3.25 41.57
N ASN A 210 -28.16 3.06 41.90
CA ASN A 210 -28.99 4.12 42.50
C ASN A 210 -28.47 4.50 43.89
N TYR A 211 -28.10 3.52 44.73
CA TYR A 211 -27.46 3.79 46.02
C TYR A 211 -26.15 4.56 45.85
N SER A 212 -25.29 4.12 44.94
CA SER A 212 -24.03 4.80 44.60
C SER A 212 -24.24 6.25 44.19
N THR A 213 -25.21 6.50 43.30
CA THR A 213 -25.51 7.83 42.76
C THR A 213 -26.10 8.74 43.84
N ILE A 214 -27.07 8.25 44.62
CA ILE A 214 -27.71 9.02 45.71
C ILE A 214 -26.71 9.39 46.81
N ASN A 215 -25.76 8.50 47.12
CA ASN A 215 -24.73 8.74 48.14
C ASN A 215 -23.43 9.35 47.59
N ASN A 216 -23.33 9.60 46.28
CA ASN A 216 -22.13 10.04 45.57
C ASN A 216 -20.87 9.18 45.91
N LYS A 217 -21.04 7.85 45.91
CA LYS A 217 -20.01 6.85 46.28
C LYS A 217 -19.64 5.95 45.10
N GLU A 218 -18.43 6.06 44.58
CA GLU A 218 -17.87 5.10 43.60
C GLU A 218 -17.30 3.83 44.27
N ILE A 219 -17.19 3.84 45.60
CA ILE A 219 -16.70 2.76 46.45
C ILE A 219 -17.78 2.40 47.46
N ILE A 220 -18.15 1.13 47.53
CA ILE A 220 -19.12 0.56 48.49
C ILE A 220 -18.40 -0.50 49.33
N SER A 221 -18.59 -0.49 50.65
CA SER A 221 -18.02 -1.51 51.53
C SER A 221 -18.70 -2.88 51.38
N SER A 222 -18.02 -3.96 51.79
CA SER A 222 -18.61 -5.31 51.75
C SER A 222 -19.93 -5.43 52.52
N ASN A 223 -20.19 -4.59 53.52
CA ASN A 223 -21.45 -4.60 54.27
C ASN A 223 -22.56 -3.84 53.54
N GLU A 224 -22.29 -2.60 53.09
CA GLU A 224 -23.26 -1.83 52.29
C GLU A 224 -23.68 -2.60 51.02
N LEU A 225 -22.75 -3.30 50.36
CA LEU A 225 -23.07 -4.14 49.19
C LEU A 225 -23.95 -5.35 49.55
N LYS A 226 -23.74 -5.97 50.73
CA LYS A 226 -24.65 -7.01 51.24
C LYS A 226 -26.02 -6.44 51.54
N ASP A 227 -26.11 -5.28 52.17
CA ASP A 227 -27.39 -4.68 52.58
C ASP A 227 -28.26 -4.26 51.38
N LEU A 228 -27.63 -3.91 50.26
CA LEU A 228 -28.29 -3.65 48.98
C LEU A 228 -28.85 -4.90 48.28
N ILE A 229 -28.44 -6.10 48.68
CA ILE A 229 -28.93 -7.37 48.11
C ILE A 229 -30.14 -7.86 48.93
N PRO A 230 -31.36 -7.86 48.36
CA PRO A 230 -32.61 -8.00 49.11
C PRO A 230 -33.00 -9.47 49.39
N TYR A 231 -32.02 -10.33 49.66
CA TYR A 231 -32.20 -11.74 50.00
C TYR A 231 -31.81 -11.95 51.47
N PRO A 232 -32.67 -12.53 52.34
CA PRO A 232 -32.36 -12.63 53.77
C PRO A 232 -31.26 -13.66 54.09
N GLN A 233 -30.99 -14.64 53.22
CA GLN A 233 -29.96 -15.65 53.43
C GLN A 233 -28.55 -15.11 53.11
N ALA A 234 -27.64 -15.17 54.08
CA ALA A 234 -26.26 -14.69 53.90
C ALA A 234 -25.46 -15.44 52.82
N SER A 235 -25.70 -16.74 52.64
CA SER A 235 -25.09 -17.56 51.57
C SER A 235 -25.47 -17.05 50.17
N VAL A 236 -26.75 -16.74 49.96
CA VAL A 236 -27.26 -16.17 48.71
C VAL A 236 -26.65 -14.79 48.45
N LYS A 237 -26.50 -13.94 49.47
CA LYS A 237 -25.77 -12.66 49.33
C LYS A 237 -24.32 -12.86 48.89
N VAL A 238 -23.61 -13.86 49.42
CA VAL A 238 -22.21 -14.16 49.03
C VAL A 238 -22.14 -14.65 47.58
N LEU A 239 -23.02 -15.55 47.14
CA LEU A 239 -23.11 -16.02 45.75
C LEU A 239 -23.41 -14.87 44.78
N ILE A 240 -24.33 -13.98 45.12
CA ILE A 240 -24.65 -12.80 44.32
C ILE A 240 -23.45 -11.85 44.23
N ILE A 241 -22.74 -11.57 45.32
CA ILE A 241 -21.52 -10.72 45.29
C ILE A 241 -20.41 -11.37 44.45
N ALA A 242 -20.21 -12.69 44.58
CA ALA A 242 -19.26 -13.41 43.75
C ALA A 242 -19.61 -13.28 42.26
N LYS A 243 -20.88 -13.47 41.88
CA LYS A 243 -21.35 -13.34 40.50
C LYS A 243 -21.24 -11.90 39.96
N LEU A 244 -21.57 -10.90 40.77
CA LEU A 244 -21.36 -9.48 40.42
C LEU A 244 -19.88 -9.13 40.26
N THR A 245 -18.97 -9.85 40.93
CA THR A 245 -17.52 -9.69 40.78
C THR A 245 -17.00 -10.41 39.52
N GLU A 246 -17.48 -11.63 39.26
CA GLU A 246 -17.17 -12.41 38.04
C GLU A 246 -17.61 -11.68 36.76
N LEU A 247 -18.75 -10.99 36.81
CA LEU A 247 -19.29 -10.18 35.71
C LEU A 247 -18.66 -8.77 35.64
N ASP A 248 -17.55 -8.50 36.35
CA ASP A 248 -16.85 -7.21 36.44
C ASP A 248 -17.70 -6.01 36.93
N ILE A 249 -18.95 -6.21 37.38
CA ILE A 249 -19.89 -5.16 37.81
C ILE A 249 -19.38 -4.46 39.08
N VAL A 250 -18.78 -5.24 39.99
CA VAL A 250 -18.15 -4.74 41.21
C VAL A 250 -16.72 -5.27 41.34
N LEU A 251 -15.74 -4.37 41.32
CA LEU A 251 -14.32 -4.69 41.36
C LEU A 251 -13.79 -4.62 42.79
N TYR A 252 -13.48 -5.78 43.38
CA TYR A 252 -12.94 -5.89 44.74
C TYR A 252 -11.56 -5.22 44.86
N LYS A 253 -11.39 -4.31 45.83
CA LYS A 253 -10.11 -3.67 46.18
C LYS A 253 -9.99 -3.49 47.68
N GLY A 254 -9.30 -4.43 48.34
CA GLY A 254 -9.30 -4.53 49.79
C GLY A 254 -10.72 -4.77 50.31
N ASN A 255 -11.08 -4.24 51.48
CA ASN A 255 -12.38 -4.52 52.12
C ASN A 255 -13.61 -3.89 51.42
N ASN A 256 -13.42 -3.27 50.25
CA ASN A 256 -14.42 -2.51 49.51
C ASN A 256 -14.50 -2.94 48.04
N TYR A 257 -15.57 -2.53 47.37
CA TYR A 257 -15.84 -2.75 45.96
C TYR A 257 -15.95 -1.41 45.23
N HIS A 258 -15.27 -1.27 44.09
CA HIS A 258 -15.54 -0.20 43.13
C HIS A 258 -16.66 -0.64 42.19
N ILE A 259 -17.59 0.25 41.85
CA ILE A 259 -18.63 -0.05 40.86
C ILE A 259 -18.12 0.22 39.46
N ASN A 260 -18.36 -0.73 38.55
CA ASN A 260 -18.01 -0.61 37.15
C ASN A 260 -19.22 -0.14 36.32
N TYR A 261 -19.31 1.17 36.14
CA TYR A 261 -20.41 1.82 35.40
C TYR A 261 -20.49 1.45 33.91
N SER A 262 -19.53 0.69 33.34
CA SER A 262 -19.63 0.25 31.94
C SER A 262 -20.59 -0.92 31.70
N ILE A 263 -21.10 -1.55 32.78
CA ILE A 263 -21.91 -2.78 32.71
C ILE A 263 -23.38 -2.55 33.09
N THR A 264 -23.71 -1.41 33.71
CA THR A 264 -25.04 -0.80 33.54
C THR A 264 -25.30 -0.55 32.07
N THR A 265 -26.36 -1.14 31.51
CA THR A 265 -26.79 -0.89 30.12
C THR A 265 -28.15 -0.21 30.13
N PHE A 266 -28.23 1.01 29.61
CA PHE A 266 -29.46 1.81 29.58
C PHE A 266 -30.35 1.53 28.35
N ASP A 267 -30.06 0.47 27.59
CA ASP A 267 -30.72 0.18 26.31
C ASP A 267 -32.25 0.02 26.45
N ASP A 268 -32.77 -0.58 27.53
CA ASP A 268 -34.21 -0.70 27.77
C ASP A 268 -34.87 0.67 28.03
N GLU A 269 -34.26 1.52 28.86
CA GLU A 269 -34.75 2.87 29.14
C GLU A 269 -34.64 3.78 27.91
N ILE A 270 -33.56 3.68 27.13
CA ILE A 270 -33.38 4.43 25.89
C ILE A 270 -34.40 3.97 24.85
N ASN A 271 -34.63 2.66 24.69
CA ASN A 271 -35.70 2.15 23.82
C ASN A 271 -37.09 2.59 24.31
N SER A 272 -37.32 2.66 25.62
CA SER A 272 -38.53 3.25 26.21
C SER A 272 -38.66 4.76 25.93
N ALA A 273 -37.56 5.51 25.88
CA ALA A 273 -37.54 6.92 25.47
C ALA A 273 -37.82 7.09 23.97
N LEU A 274 -37.21 6.29 23.10
CA LEU A 274 -37.43 6.28 21.65
C LEU A 274 -38.87 5.90 21.29
N ARG A 275 -39.47 4.93 21.99
CA ARG A 275 -40.91 4.57 21.86
C ARG A 275 -41.88 5.68 22.30
N LYS A 276 -41.41 6.72 23.00
CA LYS A 276 -42.21 7.93 23.33
C LYS A 276 -42.08 9.01 22.25
N LEU A 277 -41.23 8.86 21.25
CA LEU A 277 -41.20 9.69 20.05
C LEU A 277 -42.20 9.16 19.01
N SER A 278 -42.67 10.00 18.10
CA SER A 278 -43.47 9.56 16.95
C SER A 278 -42.58 8.96 15.87
N ASP A 279 -43.16 8.18 14.95
CA ASP A 279 -42.40 7.52 13.88
C ASP A 279 -41.68 8.53 12.97
N ASP A 280 -42.31 9.67 12.70
CA ASP A 280 -41.72 10.86 12.06
C ASP A 280 -40.41 11.30 12.74
N TYR A 281 -40.38 11.28 14.08
CA TYR A 281 -39.26 11.76 14.89
C TYR A 281 -38.14 10.72 14.92
N ASN A 282 -38.47 9.43 15.11
CA ASN A 282 -37.52 8.32 15.09
C ASN A 282 -36.87 8.17 13.70
N THR A 283 -37.67 8.26 12.63
CA THR A 283 -37.20 8.16 11.24
C THR A 283 -36.25 9.32 10.90
N VAL A 284 -36.60 10.56 11.24
CA VAL A 284 -35.69 11.70 11.02
C VAL A 284 -34.40 11.56 11.83
N LEU A 285 -34.46 11.14 13.09
CA LEU A 285 -33.26 10.93 13.92
C LEU A 285 -32.33 9.87 13.29
N LYS A 286 -32.87 8.70 12.92
CA LYS A 286 -32.07 7.62 12.30
C LYS A 286 -31.42 8.08 11.01
N LEU A 287 -32.20 8.62 10.08
CA LEU A 287 -31.69 9.04 8.77
C LEU A 287 -30.65 10.18 8.87
N ARG A 288 -30.82 11.10 9.83
CA ARG A 288 -29.92 12.27 10.00
C ARG A 288 -28.63 11.98 10.76
N ILE A 289 -28.66 11.04 11.72
CA ILE A 289 -27.56 10.84 12.69
C ILE A 289 -26.84 9.51 12.46
N ILE A 290 -27.58 8.41 12.25
CA ILE A 290 -27.00 7.08 12.05
C ILE A 290 -26.59 6.92 10.58
N GLU A 291 -27.49 7.24 9.64
CA GLU A 291 -27.21 7.17 8.20
C GLU A 291 -26.55 8.46 7.64
N ASN A 292 -26.28 9.45 8.49
CA ASN A 292 -25.60 10.72 8.18
C ASN A 292 -26.16 11.50 6.95
N ARG A 293 -27.42 11.26 6.55
CA ARG A 293 -28.02 11.87 5.34
C ARG A 293 -28.27 13.36 5.55
N THR A 294 -28.17 14.16 4.49
CA THR A 294 -28.48 15.59 4.56
C THR A 294 -29.97 15.86 4.81
N LEU A 295 -30.29 17.06 5.29
CA LEU A 295 -31.68 17.53 5.43
C LEU A 295 -32.49 17.48 4.12
N GLN A 296 -31.85 17.47 2.95
CA GLN A 296 -32.54 17.41 1.65
C GLN A 296 -32.85 15.97 1.23
N GLU A 297 -31.94 15.03 1.48
CA GLU A 297 -32.22 13.60 1.20
C GLU A 297 -33.32 13.07 2.13
N VAL A 298 -33.29 13.44 3.42
CA VAL A 298 -34.34 13.09 4.38
C VAL A 298 -35.68 13.75 4.02
N ALA A 299 -35.66 14.97 3.47
CA ALA A 299 -36.85 15.64 2.94
C ALA A 299 -37.48 14.86 1.78
N ASN A 300 -36.66 14.38 0.85
CA ASN A 300 -37.09 13.57 -0.28
C ASN A 300 -37.65 12.21 0.20
N ILE A 301 -36.96 11.51 1.11
CA ILE A 301 -37.33 10.18 1.62
C ILE A 301 -38.69 10.19 2.36
N ILE A 302 -38.91 11.16 3.25
CA ILE A 302 -40.14 11.23 4.06
C ILE A 302 -41.22 12.11 3.37
N ASN A 303 -40.96 12.60 2.15
CA ASN A 303 -41.85 13.47 1.37
C ASN A 303 -42.33 14.71 2.14
N LYS A 304 -41.41 15.45 2.77
CA LYS A 304 -41.68 16.72 3.49
C LYS A 304 -40.63 17.76 3.14
N THR A 305 -40.91 19.05 3.31
CA THR A 305 -39.94 20.09 2.97
C THR A 305 -38.68 20.01 3.86
N ARG A 306 -37.52 20.42 3.32
CA ARG A 306 -36.25 20.54 4.06
C ARG A 306 -36.38 21.30 5.38
N GLU A 307 -37.19 22.37 5.38
CA GLU A 307 -37.49 23.13 6.60
C GLU A 307 -38.34 22.35 7.59
N ARG A 308 -39.31 21.55 7.12
CA ARG A 308 -40.09 20.68 8.00
C ARG A 308 -39.25 19.58 8.62
N ILE A 309 -38.29 19.00 7.90
CA ILE A 309 -37.31 18.07 8.49
C ILE A 309 -36.46 18.76 9.56
N ARG A 310 -35.96 19.98 9.31
CA ARG A 310 -35.21 20.77 10.30
C ARG A 310 -36.02 21.04 11.57
N GLN A 311 -37.32 21.29 11.44
CA GLN A 311 -38.24 21.44 12.58
C GLN A 311 -38.44 20.12 13.35
N ILE A 312 -38.61 19.01 12.63
CA ILE A 312 -38.78 17.67 13.22
C ILE A 312 -37.52 17.26 13.98
N GLU A 313 -36.33 17.38 13.37
CA GLU A 313 -35.00 17.16 13.99
C GLU A 313 -34.84 17.98 15.28
N LYS A 314 -35.14 19.27 15.22
CA LYS A 314 -35.10 20.19 16.38
C LYS A 314 -36.07 19.79 17.50
N ALA A 315 -37.24 19.27 17.17
CA ALA A 315 -38.25 18.84 18.14
C ALA A 315 -37.97 17.44 18.71
N SER A 316 -37.50 16.51 17.88
CA SER A 316 -37.19 15.13 18.28
C SER A 316 -36.00 15.08 19.21
N ILE A 317 -34.93 15.81 18.93
CA ILE A 317 -33.75 15.90 19.80
C ILE A 317 -34.12 16.45 21.19
N LYS A 318 -34.94 17.52 21.26
CA LYS A 318 -35.41 18.06 22.55
C LYS A 318 -36.29 17.08 23.31
N LYS A 319 -37.26 16.46 22.63
CA LYS A 319 -38.15 15.48 23.27
C LYS A 319 -37.36 14.29 23.79
N LEU A 320 -36.45 13.74 22.98
CA LEU A 320 -35.59 12.62 23.34
C LEU A 320 -34.75 12.96 24.57
N TYR A 321 -33.97 14.06 24.54
CA TYR A 321 -33.13 14.47 25.67
C TYR A 321 -33.90 14.64 26.98
N ILE A 322 -35.14 15.14 26.95
CA ILE A 322 -36.01 15.26 28.13
C ILE A 322 -36.53 13.90 28.62
N THR A 323 -36.66 12.90 27.73
CA THR A 323 -37.14 11.54 28.06
C THR A 323 -36.06 10.51 28.38
N LEU A 324 -34.78 10.84 28.19
CA LEU A 324 -33.66 9.95 28.54
C LEU A 324 -33.49 9.85 30.08
N PRO A 325 -32.88 8.75 30.59
CA PRO A 325 -32.47 8.66 31.98
C PRO A 325 -31.57 9.84 32.38
N ARG A 326 -31.84 10.45 33.53
CA ARG A 326 -31.00 11.53 34.08
C ARG A 326 -29.64 10.98 34.51
N GLU A 327 -29.69 9.76 35.02
CA GLU A 327 -28.59 8.90 35.45
C GLU A 327 -27.56 8.76 34.31
N LEU A 328 -28.00 8.34 33.13
CA LEU A 328 -27.20 8.26 31.91
C LEU A 328 -26.58 9.61 31.53
N ILE A 329 -27.39 10.68 31.53
CA ILE A 329 -26.94 12.03 31.19
C ILE A 329 -25.87 12.53 32.19
N ASP A 330 -26.01 12.21 33.48
CA ASP A 330 -25.13 12.68 34.54
C ASP A 330 -23.83 11.87 34.64
N ILE A 331 -23.84 10.55 34.34
CA ILE A 331 -22.62 9.76 34.03
C ILE A 331 -21.86 10.46 32.91
N ILE A 332 -22.52 10.70 31.78
CA ILE A 332 -21.89 11.26 30.57
C ILE A 332 -21.29 12.64 30.89
N LYS A 333 -22.00 13.52 31.61
CA LYS A 333 -21.46 14.80 32.08
C LYS A 333 -20.23 14.62 32.97
N ARG A 334 -20.27 13.75 33.98
CA ARG A 334 -19.14 13.50 34.91
C ARG A 334 -17.92 13.07 34.12
N ASP A 335 -18.07 12.04 33.30
CA ASP A 335 -16.99 11.41 32.56
C ASP A 335 -16.35 12.34 31.51
N ILE A 336 -17.13 13.18 30.80
CA ILE A 336 -16.57 14.22 29.91
C ILE A 336 -15.87 15.33 30.72
N ASN A 337 -16.43 15.76 31.85
CA ASN A 337 -15.85 16.83 32.66
C ASN A 337 -14.51 16.43 33.29
N ASP A 338 -14.37 15.16 33.67
CA ASP A 338 -13.12 14.55 34.12
C ASP A 338 -12.14 14.37 32.93
N LYS A 339 -12.46 13.45 32.01
CA LYS A 339 -11.55 12.92 30.97
C LYS A 339 -11.36 13.86 29.76
N LYS A 340 -12.12 14.96 29.69
CA LYS A 340 -12.21 15.97 28.61
C LYS A 340 -12.76 15.45 27.27
N ILE A 341 -12.61 14.16 27.01
CA ILE A 341 -13.15 13.44 25.86
C ILE A 341 -13.74 12.12 26.35
N LEU A 342 -14.90 11.74 25.82
CA LEU A 342 -15.57 10.46 26.07
C LEU A 342 -15.80 9.74 24.73
N PRO A 343 -14.96 8.74 24.38
CA PRO A 343 -15.18 7.88 23.22
C PRO A 343 -16.55 7.19 23.29
N ILE A 344 -17.30 7.14 22.19
CA ILE A 344 -18.68 6.59 22.22
C ILE A 344 -18.73 5.13 22.70
N ASN A 345 -17.68 4.36 22.44
CA ASN A 345 -17.60 2.95 22.83
C ASN A 345 -17.63 2.77 24.35
N ASN A 346 -17.19 3.77 25.13
CA ASN A 346 -17.19 3.78 26.58
C ASN A 346 -18.56 4.16 27.20
N LEU A 347 -19.59 4.44 26.39
CA LEU A 347 -20.93 4.74 26.90
C LEU A 347 -21.61 3.47 27.45
N PRO A 348 -22.41 3.59 28.55
CA PRO A 348 -23.13 2.49 29.22
C PRO A 348 -24.37 2.04 28.43
N ILE A 349 -24.14 1.56 27.21
CA ILE A 349 -25.10 1.21 26.16
C ILE A 349 -24.48 0.00 25.42
N GLN A 350 -25.28 -0.94 24.92
CA GLN A 350 -24.76 -2.02 24.07
C GLN A 350 -24.73 -1.60 22.60
N ASP A 351 -25.85 -1.09 22.08
CA ASP A 351 -26.03 -0.82 20.65
C ASP A 351 -25.21 0.41 20.17
N ILE A 352 -24.47 0.23 19.06
CA ILE A 352 -23.55 1.25 18.50
C ILE A 352 -24.27 2.39 17.77
N ASP A 353 -25.42 2.11 17.16
CA ASP A 353 -26.26 3.13 16.52
C ASP A 353 -26.94 3.99 17.60
N ILE A 354 -27.37 3.37 18.70
CA ILE A 354 -27.86 4.07 19.90
C ILE A 354 -26.73 4.90 20.52
N LYS A 355 -25.49 4.39 20.64
CA LYS A 355 -24.32 5.19 21.10
C LYS A 355 -24.12 6.45 20.27
N LYS A 356 -24.17 6.36 18.94
CA LYS A 356 -24.04 7.52 18.03
C LYS A 356 -25.23 8.47 18.16
N LEU A 357 -26.45 7.93 18.25
CA LEU A 357 -27.67 8.71 18.46
C LEU A 357 -27.65 9.52 19.76
N ILE A 358 -27.36 8.88 20.90
CA ILE A 358 -27.30 9.56 22.21
C ILE A 358 -26.19 10.60 22.25
N SER A 359 -25.02 10.30 21.67
CA SER A 359 -23.91 11.25 21.59
C SER A 359 -24.29 12.51 20.81
N ALA A 360 -24.86 12.35 19.62
CA ALA A 360 -25.30 13.48 18.80
C ALA A 360 -26.43 14.28 19.46
N VAL A 361 -27.38 13.62 20.12
CA VAL A 361 -28.47 14.27 20.87
C VAL A 361 -27.92 15.14 22.01
N ILE A 362 -27.01 14.60 22.83
CA ILE A 362 -26.40 15.31 23.97
C ILE A 362 -25.54 16.49 23.51
N CYS A 363 -24.87 16.38 22.36
CA CYS A 363 -24.02 17.44 21.79
C CYS A 363 -24.77 18.45 20.89
N HIS A 364 -26.06 18.26 20.64
CA HIS A 364 -26.77 19.13 19.71
C HIS A 364 -27.09 20.49 20.36
N ARG A 365 -26.80 21.58 19.63
CA ARG A 365 -27.05 22.99 20.00
C ARG A 365 -28.41 23.29 20.65
N GLU A 366 -29.46 22.52 20.33
CA GLU A 366 -30.81 22.69 20.88
C GLU A 366 -30.95 22.24 22.34
N VAL A 367 -30.04 21.38 22.81
CA VAL A 367 -29.92 20.96 24.23
C VAL A 367 -29.17 22.00 25.07
N ARG A 368 -28.42 22.92 24.44
CA ARG A 368 -27.57 23.93 25.09
C ARG A 368 -26.50 23.33 26.02
N SER A 369 -26.03 22.12 25.74
CA SER A 369 -24.81 21.60 26.35
C SER A 369 -23.59 22.40 25.86
N ARG A 370 -22.48 22.31 26.60
CA ARG A 370 -21.18 22.85 26.18
C ARG A 370 -20.35 21.86 25.35
N TYR A 371 -20.86 20.64 25.19
CA TYR A 371 -20.15 19.52 24.59
C TYR A 371 -20.37 19.51 23.08
N GLU A 372 -19.33 19.14 22.33
CA GLU A 372 -19.42 18.93 20.88
C GLU A 372 -19.23 17.44 20.57
N TYR A 373 -19.82 16.96 19.47
CA TYR A 373 -19.55 15.63 18.95
C TYR A 373 -18.44 15.73 17.90
N ASN A 374 -17.36 14.97 18.08
CA ASN A 374 -16.26 14.91 17.13
C ASN A 374 -16.33 13.60 16.35
N ASN A 375 -16.56 13.72 15.04
CA ASN A 375 -16.67 12.58 14.13
C ASN A 375 -15.32 11.87 13.95
N GLU A 376 -14.24 12.63 13.79
CA GLU A 376 -12.90 12.10 13.48
C GLU A 376 -12.33 11.18 14.59
N LEU A 377 -12.80 11.36 15.84
CA LEU A 377 -12.49 10.51 17.00
C LEU A 377 -13.59 9.50 17.36
N GLU A 378 -14.81 9.64 16.82
CA GLU A 378 -16.04 9.07 17.40
C GLU A 378 -16.16 9.31 18.92
N SER A 379 -16.24 10.58 19.33
CA SER A 379 -16.32 10.96 20.75
C SER A 379 -17.16 12.20 21.04
N ILE A 380 -17.58 12.32 22.30
CA ILE A 380 -18.07 13.57 22.88
C ILE A 380 -16.86 14.32 23.48
N ILE A 381 -16.67 15.59 23.11
CA ILE A 381 -15.56 16.43 23.59
C ILE A 381 -16.08 17.59 24.46
N LEU A 382 -15.28 18.00 25.45
CA LEU A 382 -15.65 19.06 26.40
C LEU A 382 -15.77 20.45 25.75
N ASN A 383 -14.90 20.76 24.78
CA ASN A 383 -14.90 21.98 23.97
C ASN A 383 -13.99 21.78 22.73
N LYS A 384 -13.87 22.80 21.88
CA LYS A 384 -13.05 22.78 20.63
C LYS A 384 -11.55 22.57 20.83
N GLU A 385 -11.00 22.87 22.00
CA GLU A 385 -9.56 22.68 22.30
C GLU A 385 -9.18 21.19 22.39
N TYR A 386 -10.19 20.34 22.57
CA TYR A 386 -10.13 18.87 22.55
C TYR A 386 -10.67 18.26 21.25
N SER A 387 -10.97 19.08 20.23
CA SER A 387 -11.34 18.57 18.90
C SER A 387 -10.14 17.89 18.25
N TYR A 388 -10.39 16.87 17.41
CA TYR A 388 -9.36 16.11 16.70
C TYR A 388 -8.25 17.01 16.13
N LYS A 389 -8.63 18.02 15.33
CA LYS A 389 -7.71 18.95 14.66
C LYS A 389 -6.88 19.80 15.63
N ALA A 390 -7.42 20.14 16.80
CA ALA A 390 -6.68 20.83 17.86
C ALA A 390 -5.69 19.91 18.58
N LEU A 391 -6.01 18.61 18.72
CA LEU A 391 -5.08 17.60 19.26
C LEU A 391 -3.95 17.29 18.27
N VAL A 392 -4.27 17.09 16.98
CA VAL A 392 -3.28 16.83 15.92
C VAL A 392 -2.26 17.97 15.86
N ALA A 393 -2.72 19.23 15.84
CA ALA A 393 -1.85 20.41 15.89
C ALA A 393 -0.89 20.37 17.11
N LYS A 394 -1.43 20.20 18.32
CA LYS A 394 -0.63 20.12 19.56
C LYS A 394 0.41 18.99 19.59
N ILE A 395 0.16 17.89 18.87
CA ILE A 395 1.13 16.78 18.73
C ILE A 395 2.20 17.13 17.67
N ILE A 396 1.79 17.74 16.56
CA ILE A 396 2.69 18.21 15.49
C ILE A 396 3.64 19.30 16.01
N ASP A 397 3.14 20.28 16.76
CA ASP A 397 3.97 21.34 17.34
C ASP A 397 5.04 20.76 18.29
N LYS A 398 4.70 19.69 19.01
CA LYS A 398 5.63 18.95 19.89
C LYS A 398 6.67 18.12 19.14
N SER A 399 6.33 17.52 18.00
CA SER A 399 7.31 16.75 17.20
C SER A 399 8.26 17.66 16.42
N ILE A 400 7.76 18.78 15.88
CA ILE A 400 8.58 19.81 15.22
C ILE A 400 9.63 20.36 16.18
N GLY A 401 9.26 20.63 17.45
CA GLY A 401 10.19 21.12 18.48
C GLY A 401 11.41 20.21 18.76
N ASN A 402 11.36 18.94 18.36
CA ASN A 402 12.45 17.97 18.51
C ASN A 402 13.16 17.63 17.18
N ASN A 403 12.84 18.31 16.06
CA ASN A 403 13.42 18.09 14.72
C ASN A 403 13.28 16.66 14.13
N SER A 404 12.46 15.78 14.72
CA SER A 404 12.27 14.40 14.28
C SER A 404 11.08 14.24 13.34
N THR A 405 11.34 14.19 12.02
CA THR A 405 10.29 13.91 11.02
C THR A 405 9.73 12.49 11.09
N LEU A 406 10.54 11.53 11.54
CA LEU A 406 10.16 10.12 11.70
C LEU A 406 10.23 9.71 13.16
N LEU A 407 9.06 9.47 13.76
CA LEU A 407 8.90 9.25 15.20
C LEU A 407 8.89 7.76 15.56
N PRO A 408 9.65 7.31 16.57
CA PRO A 408 9.39 6.05 17.26
C PRO A 408 7.98 6.01 17.88
N TYR A 409 7.45 4.81 18.11
CA TYR A 409 6.13 4.65 18.76
C TYR A 409 6.13 5.25 20.17
N GLU A 410 7.25 5.12 20.87
CA GLU A 410 7.47 5.55 22.26
C GLU A 410 7.38 7.07 22.38
N GLU A 411 7.93 7.80 21.41
CA GLU A 411 7.82 9.26 21.32
C GLU A 411 6.38 9.70 21.02
N LEU A 412 5.71 9.07 20.06
CA LEU A 412 4.31 9.38 19.74
C LEU A 412 3.38 9.09 20.94
N VAL A 413 3.64 8.00 21.68
CA VAL A 413 2.97 7.65 22.94
C VAL A 413 3.28 8.66 24.05
N LYS A 414 4.46 9.28 24.07
CA LYS A 414 4.80 10.38 24.99
C LYS A 414 4.03 11.65 24.63
N TYR A 415 4.11 12.13 23.39
CA TYR A 415 3.44 13.37 22.96
C TYR A 415 1.92 13.30 23.12
N THR A 416 1.29 12.16 22.80
CA THR A 416 -0.15 11.95 23.00
C THR A 416 -0.55 11.95 24.48
N LYS A 417 0.24 11.37 25.39
CA LYS A 417 0.01 11.46 26.86
C LYS A 417 0.11 12.90 27.36
N GLU A 418 1.07 13.68 26.85
CA GLU A 418 1.26 15.08 27.25
C GLU A 418 0.14 16.00 26.74
N VAL A 419 -0.44 15.71 25.56
CA VAL A 419 -1.52 16.50 24.96
C VAL A 419 -2.90 16.11 25.52
N LEU A 420 -3.10 14.85 25.92
CA LEU A 420 -4.38 14.33 26.41
C LEU A 420 -4.21 13.34 27.58
N PRO A 421 -3.79 13.82 28.77
CA PRO A 421 -3.67 12.96 29.96
C PRO A 421 -5.05 12.41 30.38
N GLY A 422 -5.10 11.11 30.63
CA GLY A 422 -6.33 10.37 31.03
C GLY A 422 -6.89 9.43 29.97
N ILE A 423 -6.45 9.53 28.70
CA ILE A 423 -6.87 8.63 27.61
C ILE A 423 -5.73 7.72 27.16
N LYS A 424 -6.08 6.49 26.73
CA LYS A 424 -5.12 5.50 26.22
C LYS A 424 -4.53 6.00 24.89
N PRO A 425 -3.21 6.23 24.77
CA PRO A 425 -2.56 6.77 23.56
C PRO A 425 -2.96 6.09 22.25
N LYS A 426 -3.07 4.74 22.27
CA LYS A 426 -3.48 3.94 21.11
C LYS A 426 -4.80 4.41 20.47
N TYR A 427 -5.75 4.95 21.23
CA TYR A 427 -7.00 5.47 20.68
C TYR A 427 -6.78 6.69 19.77
N LEU A 428 -5.96 7.65 20.20
CA LEU A 428 -5.65 8.83 19.39
C LEU A 428 -4.67 8.50 18.25
N ILE A 429 -3.76 7.55 18.44
CA ILE A 429 -2.86 7.05 17.39
C ILE A 429 -3.65 6.30 16.31
N ASN A 430 -4.62 5.46 16.68
CA ASN A 430 -5.55 4.83 15.73
C ASN A 430 -6.30 5.90 14.93
N ALA A 431 -6.96 6.87 15.59
CA ALA A 431 -7.69 7.93 14.90
C ALA A 431 -6.80 8.74 13.91
N LEU A 432 -5.54 8.99 14.26
CA LEU A 432 -4.56 9.64 13.37
C LEU A 432 -4.25 8.81 12.11
N LEU A 433 -4.21 7.48 12.21
CA LEU A 433 -4.05 6.57 11.08
C LEU A 433 -5.35 6.48 10.26
N ASP A 434 -6.49 6.26 10.92
CA ASP A 434 -7.80 6.04 10.31
C ASP A 434 -8.29 7.26 9.48
N ASN A 435 -7.89 8.48 9.87
CA ASN A 435 -8.18 9.73 9.15
C ASN A 435 -7.11 10.12 8.09
N ASN A 436 -6.02 9.34 7.94
CA ASN A 436 -4.85 9.69 7.11
C ASN A 436 -4.22 11.06 7.45
N ASP A 437 -3.95 11.33 8.74
CA ASP A 437 -3.00 12.37 9.16
C ASP A 437 -1.60 11.79 9.44
N LEU A 438 -1.52 10.47 9.63
CA LEU A 438 -0.34 9.74 10.05
C LEU A 438 -0.17 8.48 9.20
N SER A 439 1.07 8.19 8.81
CA SER A 439 1.46 6.97 8.09
C SER A 439 2.58 6.23 8.82
N ILE A 440 2.70 4.93 8.58
CA ILE A 440 3.78 4.10 9.13
C ILE A 440 4.80 3.82 8.02
N VAL A 441 6.04 4.23 8.24
CA VAL A 441 7.17 4.11 7.30
C VAL A 441 8.37 3.56 8.06
N ASP A 442 8.88 2.38 7.66
CA ASP A 442 10.01 1.70 8.30
C ASP A 442 9.86 1.54 9.83
N ASN A 443 8.67 1.11 10.27
CA ASN A 443 8.26 0.97 11.67
C ASN A 443 8.28 2.27 12.50
N LYS A 444 8.42 3.44 11.85
CA LYS A 444 8.29 4.78 12.43
C LYS A 444 7.03 5.47 11.92
N TYR A 445 6.56 6.47 12.66
CA TYR A 445 5.36 7.23 12.37
C TYR A 445 5.69 8.57 11.71
N PHE A 446 4.92 8.93 10.68
CA PHE A 446 5.16 10.07 9.80
C PHE A 446 3.88 10.91 9.58
N PHE A 447 3.91 12.19 9.97
CA PHE A 447 2.79 13.13 9.77
C PHE A 447 2.82 13.72 8.35
N HIS A 448 2.40 12.95 7.35
CA HIS A 448 2.43 13.41 5.95
C HIS A 448 1.58 14.67 5.70
N THR A 449 0.54 14.94 6.50
CA THR A 449 -0.30 16.16 6.37
C THR A 449 0.39 17.46 6.78
N GLN A 450 1.61 17.41 7.32
CA GLN A 450 2.52 18.56 7.42
C GLN A 450 2.94 19.06 6.02
N TYR A 451 3.10 18.14 5.05
CA TYR A 451 3.70 18.39 3.74
C TYR A 451 2.63 18.65 2.68
N LYS A 452 2.24 19.91 2.49
CA LYS A 452 1.11 20.29 1.64
C LYS A 452 1.47 20.70 0.21
N ARG A 453 2.76 20.87 -0.10
CA ARG A 453 3.23 21.22 -1.45
C ARG A 453 4.24 20.19 -1.92
N LYS A 454 4.18 19.83 -3.21
CA LYS A 454 5.13 18.88 -3.83
C LYS A 454 6.60 19.25 -3.66
N ARG A 455 6.94 20.53 -3.52
CA ARG A 455 8.31 20.97 -3.19
C ARG A 455 8.75 20.54 -1.78
N ASP A 456 7.86 20.70 -0.78
CA ASP A 456 8.15 20.42 0.62
C ASP A 456 8.24 18.88 0.81
N MET A 457 7.36 18.14 0.13
CA MET A 457 7.42 16.67 0.00
C MET A 457 8.72 16.20 -0.66
N ALA A 458 9.14 16.85 -1.75
CA ALA A 458 10.33 16.45 -2.48
C ALA A 458 11.63 16.77 -1.72
N GLU A 459 11.67 17.92 -1.04
CA GLU A 459 12.74 18.34 -0.12
C GLU A 459 12.98 17.30 0.98
N LEU A 460 11.91 16.77 1.60
CA LEU A 460 12.03 15.75 2.65
C LEU A 460 12.87 14.54 2.23
N ILE A 461 12.70 14.03 1.01
CA ILE A 461 13.47 12.85 0.59
C ILE A 461 14.97 13.16 0.55
N TYR A 462 15.38 14.33 0.05
CA TYR A 462 16.80 14.76 0.14
C TYR A 462 17.23 15.08 1.58
N GLN A 463 16.32 15.57 2.44
CA GLN A 463 16.54 15.77 3.87
C GLN A 463 16.78 14.45 4.64
N LEU A 464 16.37 13.31 4.09
CA LEU A 464 16.56 11.97 4.66
C LEU A 464 17.82 11.24 4.17
N SER A 465 18.62 11.84 3.27
CA SER A 465 19.86 11.23 2.78
C SER A 465 21.08 12.12 3.04
N ASP A 466 21.91 11.68 3.99
CA ASP A 466 23.17 12.35 4.38
C ASP A 466 24.13 12.59 3.20
N ASN A 467 24.03 11.75 2.17
CA ASN A 467 24.89 11.77 0.98
C ASN A 467 24.16 12.29 -0.28
N GLY A 468 22.91 12.74 -0.15
CA GLY A 468 22.05 13.12 -1.27
C GLY A 468 21.64 11.94 -2.15
N TYR A 469 21.27 12.20 -3.40
CA TYR A 469 20.99 11.16 -4.42
C TYR A 469 21.57 11.52 -5.78
N GLU A 470 22.12 10.54 -6.51
CA GLU A 470 22.54 10.70 -7.89
C GLU A 470 21.37 10.42 -8.84
N THR A 471 20.48 11.40 -8.99
CA THR A 471 19.20 11.31 -9.73
C THR A 471 19.32 10.70 -11.13
N ALA A 472 20.46 10.92 -11.81
CA ALA A 472 20.75 10.41 -13.14
C ALA A 472 20.91 8.88 -13.21
N LYS A 473 21.19 8.22 -12.08
CA LYS A 473 21.24 6.76 -11.90
C LYS A 473 20.08 6.27 -11.03
N ASP A 474 19.83 6.96 -9.91
CA ASP A 474 18.90 6.55 -8.84
C ASP A 474 17.44 6.98 -9.04
N THR A 475 17.01 7.26 -10.28
CA THR A 475 15.63 7.70 -10.60
C THR A 475 14.57 6.76 -9.99
N ASN A 476 14.79 5.45 -10.06
CA ASN A 476 13.88 4.45 -9.50
C ASN A 476 13.86 4.46 -7.95
N THR A 477 14.99 4.72 -7.31
CA THR A 477 15.12 4.81 -5.85
C THR A 477 14.34 6.02 -5.32
N ILE A 478 14.50 7.18 -5.97
CA ILE A 478 13.76 8.40 -5.60
C ILE A 478 12.26 8.21 -5.81
N LYS A 479 11.80 7.66 -6.95
CA LYS A 479 10.37 7.38 -7.16
C LYS A 479 9.79 6.39 -6.14
N LYS A 480 10.53 5.34 -5.76
CA LYS A 480 10.14 4.41 -4.69
C LYS A 480 9.99 5.13 -3.35
N LEU A 481 10.92 6.01 -3.00
CA LEU A 481 10.85 6.80 -1.75
C LEU A 481 9.71 7.82 -1.76
N MET A 482 9.50 8.55 -2.86
CA MET A 482 8.36 9.46 -3.00
C MET A 482 7.04 8.72 -2.76
N ASN A 483 6.80 7.59 -3.43
CA ASN A 483 5.57 6.82 -3.26
C ASN A 483 5.47 6.08 -1.91
N LYS A 484 6.58 5.94 -1.15
CA LYS A 484 6.61 5.33 0.19
C LYS A 484 6.18 6.31 1.28
N PHE A 485 6.54 7.59 1.15
CA PHE A 485 6.18 8.65 2.09
C PHE A 485 4.90 9.40 1.66
N PHE A 486 4.67 9.51 0.35
CA PHE A 486 3.55 10.22 -0.26
C PHE A 486 2.93 9.36 -1.38
N PRO A 487 2.14 8.32 -1.04
CA PRO A 487 1.52 7.43 -2.02
C PRO A 487 0.68 8.21 -3.03
N ASN A 488 0.77 7.82 -4.30
CA ASN A 488 0.04 8.40 -5.45
C ASN A 488 0.36 9.86 -5.83
N GLU A 489 0.98 10.67 -4.97
CA GLU A 489 1.28 12.09 -5.26
C GLU A 489 2.18 12.31 -6.49
N PHE A 490 3.14 11.41 -6.75
CA PHE A 490 4.21 11.60 -7.76
C PHE A 490 4.22 10.56 -8.90
N VAL A 491 3.07 9.94 -9.19
CA VAL A 491 2.96 8.85 -10.19
C VAL A 491 3.37 9.36 -11.58
N ASP A 492 2.67 10.38 -12.09
CA ASP A 492 2.88 10.93 -13.44
C ASP A 492 4.08 11.88 -13.55
N ASP A 493 4.66 12.31 -12.42
CA ASP A 493 5.73 13.29 -12.40
C ASP A 493 7.04 12.73 -12.99
N SER A 494 7.65 13.47 -13.92
CA SER A 494 8.99 13.13 -14.40
C SER A 494 10.02 13.34 -13.28
N ILE A 495 11.16 12.62 -13.31
CA ILE A 495 12.23 12.86 -12.32
C ILE A 495 12.73 14.31 -12.36
N LYS A 496 12.68 14.96 -13.53
CA LYS A 496 12.98 16.39 -13.71
C LYS A 496 11.98 17.29 -12.97
N ASN A 497 10.69 16.93 -12.94
CA ASN A 497 9.68 17.66 -12.16
C ASN A 497 9.98 17.54 -10.66
N ILE A 498 10.29 16.33 -10.19
CA ILE A 498 10.62 16.04 -8.78
C ILE A 498 11.87 16.82 -8.34
N ILE A 499 12.92 16.84 -9.17
CA ILE A 499 14.13 17.65 -8.93
C ILE A 499 13.78 19.14 -8.93
N SER A 500 13.01 19.63 -9.90
CA SER A 500 12.61 21.04 -9.97
C SER A 500 11.77 21.46 -8.77
N ALA A 501 10.95 20.56 -8.22
CA ALA A 501 10.20 20.79 -7.00
C ALA A 501 11.16 20.89 -5.80
N ALA A 502 12.06 19.93 -5.60
CA ALA A 502 13.05 19.97 -4.52
C ALA A 502 13.95 21.21 -4.57
N LEU A 503 14.48 21.58 -5.74
CA LEU A 503 15.28 22.81 -5.93
C LEU A 503 14.48 24.08 -5.59
N SER A 504 13.15 24.08 -5.75
CA SER A 504 12.29 25.24 -5.46
C SER A 504 12.01 25.48 -3.97
N SER A 505 12.54 24.65 -3.06
CA SER A 505 12.59 25.00 -1.64
C SER A 505 13.76 25.90 -1.27
N GLY A 506 14.84 25.90 -2.07
CA GLY A 506 16.12 26.53 -1.75
C GLY A 506 17.03 25.68 -0.83
N ASN A 507 16.47 24.67 -0.13
CA ASN A 507 17.23 23.79 0.76
C ASN A 507 17.84 22.57 0.07
N VAL A 508 17.58 22.34 -1.23
CA VAL A 508 18.23 21.29 -2.02
C VAL A 508 19.10 21.93 -3.09
N ILE A 509 20.34 21.48 -3.21
CA ILE A 509 21.37 22.04 -4.10
C ILE A 509 22.05 20.98 -4.96
N LEU A 510 22.69 21.42 -6.05
CA LEU A 510 23.54 20.58 -6.90
C LEU A 510 24.88 20.32 -6.19
N TRP A 511 25.24 19.04 -6.00
CA TRP A 511 26.44 18.61 -5.28
C TRP A 511 27.48 17.96 -6.21
N ASP A 512 27.02 17.29 -7.27
CA ASP A 512 27.83 16.83 -8.39
C ASP A 512 26.92 16.70 -9.63
N TRP A 513 27.45 16.30 -10.78
CA TRP A 513 26.69 16.17 -12.03
C TRP A 513 25.48 15.22 -11.90
N GLY A 514 24.29 15.78 -11.73
CA GLY A 514 23.06 15.03 -11.48
C GLY A 514 22.89 14.52 -10.04
N ARG A 515 23.79 14.89 -9.11
CA ARG A 515 23.70 14.58 -7.68
C ARG A 515 23.22 15.80 -6.91
N TYR A 516 22.21 15.62 -6.06
CA TYR A 516 21.63 16.70 -5.26
C TYR A 516 21.60 16.33 -3.77
N ILE A 517 21.85 17.31 -2.90
CA ILE A 517 21.94 17.15 -1.44
C ILE A 517 21.14 18.25 -0.72
N HIS A 518 20.73 18.00 0.51
CA HIS A 518 20.02 18.97 1.36
C HIS A 518 20.99 19.80 2.22
N THR A 519 20.76 21.11 2.33
CA THR A 519 21.63 22.11 3.01
C THR A 519 22.03 21.70 4.43
N LYS A 520 21.10 21.16 5.22
CA LYS A 520 21.39 20.65 6.59
C LYS A 520 22.64 19.74 6.68
N HIS A 521 22.93 18.94 5.64
CA HIS A 521 24.03 17.98 5.63
C HIS A 521 25.40 18.61 5.30
N ILE A 522 25.41 19.85 4.78
CA ILE A 522 26.63 20.58 4.41
C ILE A 522 26.90 21.77 5.34
N GLN A 523 26.10 21.96 6.40
CA GLN A 523 26.23 23.11 7.30
C GLN A 523 27.59 23.18 8.00
N TYR A 524 28.18 22.03 8.32
CA TYR A 524 29.56 21.93 8.82
C TYR A 524 30.56 22.56 7.83
N ILE A 525 30.43 22.26 6.53
CA ILE A 525 31.31 22.79 5.47
C ILE A 525 31.14 24.31 5.34
N LEU A 526 29.90 24.81 5.40
CA LEU A 526 29.60 26.24 5.37
C LEU A 526 30.13 27.02 6.59
N ASN A 527 30.43 26.32 7.70
CA ASN A 527 30.95 26.91 8.93
C ASN A 527 32.48 26.84 9.00
N GLU A 528 33.06 25.66 8.76
CA GLU A 528 34.46 25.34 9.06
C GLU A 528 35.42 25.45 7.85
N PHE A 529 34.92 25.42 6.60
CA PHE A 529 35.79 25.56 5.43
C PHE A 529 36.19 27.02 5.22
N ASN A 530 37.50 27.29 5.14
CA ASN A 530 37.98 28.63 4.78
C ASN A 530 37.85 28.85 3.27
N PHE A 531 37.12 29.89 2.88
CA PHE A 531 36.89 30.24 1.48
C PHE A 531 37.89 31.29 0.93
N THR A 532 38.75 31.93 1.75
CA THR A 532 39.66 33.00 1.30
C THR A 532 40.40 32.64 0.01
N ASP A 533 41.07 31.49 -0.02
CA ASP A 533 41.89 31.03 -1.14
C ASP A 533 41.11 30.93 -2.48
N VAL A 534 39.82 30.57 -2.44
CA VAL A 534 38.97 30.50 -3.65
C VAL A 534 38.37 31.87 -4.02
N ILE A 535 38.17 32.75 -3.05
CA ILE A 535 37.75 34.14 -3.30
C ILE A 535 38.88 34.93 -3.96
N ASP A 536 40.11 34.82 -3.45
CA ASP A 536 41.29 35.46 -4.04
C ASP A 536 41.57 34.93 -5.45
N TYR A 537 41.47 33.60 -5.66
CA TYR A 537 41.52 33.01 -7.00
C TYR A 537 40.47 33.59 -7.94
N LEU A 538 39.21 33.71 -7.50
CA LEU A 538 38.13 34.26 -8.32
C LEU A 538 38.39 35.72 -8.68
N ASN A 539 38.77 36.56 -7.71
CA ASN A 539 39.06 37.98 -7.93
C ASN A 539 40.16 38.17 -9.00
N ILE A 540 41.31 37.51 -8.84
CA ILE A 540 42.46 37.62 -9.76
C ILE A 540 42.09 37.20 -11.20
N ASN A 541 41.27 36.15 -11.35
CA ASN A 541 40.87 35.67 -12.68
C ASN A 541 39.74 36.52 -13.29
N LEU A 542 38.83 37.07 -12.48
CA LEU A 542 37.70 37.92 -12.94
C LEU A 542 38.07 39.38 -13.22
N GLU A 543 39.29 39.82 -12.85
CA GLU A 543 39.88 41.05 -13.42
C GLU A 543 40.08 40.94 -14.94
N ASN A 544 40.34 39.72 -15.45
CA ASN A 544 40.81 39.47 -16.82
C ASN A 544 39.85 38.62 -17.67
N ALA A 545 38.79 38.04 -17.08
CA ALA A 545 37.81 37.20 -17.74
C ALA A 545 36.37 37.55 -17.31
N THR A 546 35.40 37.42 -18.23
CA THR A 546 33.98 37.69 -17.91
C THR A 546 33.34 36.61 -17.03
N GLN A 547 33.85 35.37 -17.09
CA GLN A 547 33.40 34.22 -16.32
C GLN A 547 34.58 33.26 -16.07
N VAL A 548 34.57 32.55 -14.93
CA VAL A 548 35.60 31.57 -14.53
C VAL A 548 34.95 30.23 -14.17
N ASP A 549 35.42 29.13 -14.76
CA ASP A 549 35.03 27.76 -14.38
C ASP A 549 35.88 27.29 -13.21
N LEU A 550 35.24 26.98 -12.08
CA LEU A 550 35.88 26.45 -10.87
C LEU A 550 36.63 25.12 -11.05
N ASN A 551 36.59 24.50 -12.25
CA ASN A 551 37.40 23.35 -12.65
C ASN A 551 38.90 23.52 -12.48
N GLY A 552 39.44 24.74 -12.66
CA GLY A 552 40.87 25.02 -12.46
C GLY A 552 41.25 24.80 -11.00
N TYR A 553 40.74 25.70 -10.14
CA TYR A 553 40.86 25.62 -8.69
C TYR A 553 40.52 24.23 -8.11
N PHE A 554 39.41 23.62 -8.55
CA PHE A 554 38.99 22.32 -8.03
C PHE A 554 39.99 21.18 -8.35
N LYS A 555 40.70 21.24 -9.49
CA LYS A 555 41.75 20.25 -9.81
C LYS A 555 42.99 20.45 -8.94
N GLU A 556 43.38 21.70 -8.73
CA GLU A 556 44.57 22.09 -7.99
C GLU A 556 44.44 21.75 -6.50
N TYR A 557 43.36 22.18 -5.87
CA TYR A 557 43.10 21.99 -4.43
C TYR A 557 42.28 20.73 -4.12
N LYS A 558 42.18 19.78 -5.07
CA LYS A 558 41.25 18.63 -5.05
C LYS A 558 41.30 17.84 -3.74
N SER A 559 42.49 17.51 -3.25
CA SER A 559 42.66 16.68 -2.05
C SER A 559 42.13 17.39 -0.80
N THR A 560 42.43 18.67 -0.65
CA THR A 560 41.94 19.51 0.47
C THR A 560 40.42 19.64 0.42
N LEU A 561 39.87 19.93 -0.76
CA LEU A 561 38.42 20.07 -0.98
C LEU A 561 37.67 18.77 -0.64
N ILE A 562 38.15 17.61 -1.10
CA ILE A 562 37.55 16.32 -0.80
C ILE A 562 37.64 15.98 0.69
N ASN A 563 38.72 16.32 1.39
CA ASN A 563 38.85 16.11 2.84
C ASN A 563 37.82 16.91 3.66
N PHE A 564 37.37 18.07 3.16
CA PHE A 564 36.24 18.84 3.72
C PHE A 564 34.87 18.40 3.17
N GLY A 565 34.77 17.31 2.41
CA GLY A 565 33.53 16.80 1.83
C GLY A 565 33.06 17.52 0.56
N ILE A 566 33.85 18.46 0.01
CA ILE A 566 33.56 19.18 -1.23
C ILE A 566 33.96 18.30 -2.41
N ILE A 567 33.06 17.39 -2.81
CA ILE A 567 33.36 16.30 -3.76
C ILE A 567 33.54 16.75 -5.22
N SER A 568 33.08 17.95 -5.60
CA SER A 568 33.10 18.41 -7.00
C SER A 568 33.16 19.94 -7.12
N LYS A 569 33.49 20.42 -8.33
CA LYS A 569 33.37 21.85 -8.67
C LYS A 569 31.92 22.37 -8.61
N TYR A 570 30.92 21.49 -8.71
CA TYR A 570 29.51 21.86 -8.54
C TYR A 570 29.15 22.03 -7.07
N ALA A 571 29.70 21.21 -6.16
CA ALA A 571 29.60 21.42 -4.72
C ALA A 571 30.23 22.77 -4.33
N LEU A 572 31.46 23.04 -4.79
CA LEU A 572 32.16 24.30 -4.54
C LEU A 572 31.37 25.52 -5.03
N HIS A 573 30.84 25.46 -6.26
CA HIS A 573 29.94 26.50 -6.81
C HIS A 573 28.70 26.71 -5.93
N SER A 574 28.02 25.64 -5.50
CA SER A 574 26.82 25.74 -4.67
C SER A 574 27.11 26.25 -3.25
N LEU A 575 28.26 25.90 -2.68
CA LEU A 575 28.72 26.44 -1.38
C LEU A 575 29.00 27.94 -1.47
N LEU A 576 29.76 28.37 -2.48
CA LEU A 576 30.02 29.79 -2.75
C LEU A 576 28.71 30.57 -2.91
N LYS A 577 27.77 30.05 -3.70
CA LYS A 577 26.44 30.66 -3.90
C LYS A 577 25.61 30.80 -2.61
N ILE A 578 25.80 29.93 -1.62
CA ILE A 578 25.13 30.05 -0.30
C ILE A 578 25.85 31.05 0.60
N LYS A 579 27.20 31.05 0.56
CA LYS A 579 28.04 31.80 1.51
C LYS A 579 28.27 33.26 1.10
N PHE A 580 28.31 33.53 -0.20
CA PHE A 580 28.64 34.82 -0.84
C PHE A 580 27.63 35.15 -1.96
N PRO A 581 26.31 35.15 -1.70
CA PRO A 581 25.29 35.22 -2.74
C PRO A 581 25.30 36.52 -3.55
N ASP A 582 25.80 37.60 -2.96
CA ASP A 582 25.78 38.96 -3.51
C ASP A 582 27.15 39.37 -4.10
N ASP A 583 28.26 38.79 -3.63
CA ASP A 583 29.61 39.15 -4.10
C ASP A 583 29.87 38.70 -5.55
N PHE A 584 29.17 37.66 -6.03
CA PHE A 584 29.33 37.09 -7.37
C PHE A 584 28.02 36.64 -8.02
N SER A 585 28.04 36.55 -9.34
CA SER A 585 26.94 36.10 -10.18
C SER A 585 27.10 34.61 -10.58
N TYR A 586 26.19 33.78 -10.06
CA TYR A 586 26.17 32.31 -10.16
C TYR A 586 25.09 31.77 -11.12
N GLN A 587 25.18 32.15 -12.39
CA GLN A 587 24.10 31.96 -13.38
C GLN A 587 24.08 30.60 -14.09
N ASP A 588 25.25 30.00 -14.33
CA ASP A 588 25.41 28.73 -15.06
C ASP A 588 26.49 27.85 -14.40
N SER A 589 26.08 26.99 -13.45
CA SER A 589 27.02 26.18 -12.68
C SER A 589 27.91 25.30 -13.56
N PRO A 590 29.24 25.26 -13.34
CA PRO A 590 29.98 25.75 -12.17
C PRO A 590 30.75 27.05 -12.45
N TRP A 591 30.25 27.90 -13.35
CA TRP A 591 30.86 29.18 -13.68
C TRP A 591 30.47 30.28 -12.69
N VAL A 592 31.43 31.12 -12.35
CA VAL A 592 31.27 32.31 -11.50
C VAL A 592 31.64 33.55 -12.32
N SER A 593 31.00 34.69 -12.02
CA SER A 593 31.23 35.97 -12.70
C SER A 593 31.05 37.13 -11.72
N ASN A 594 31.52 38.34 -12.04
CA ASN A 594 31.32 39.52 -11.20
C ASN A 594 29.82 39.84 -11.01
N GLU A 595 29.45 40.45 -9.89
CA GLU A 595 28.08 40.95 -9.68
C GLU A 595 27.59 41.83 -10.85
N GLY A 596 26.29 41.82 -11.13
CA GLY A 596 25.69 42.58 -12.23
C GLY A 596 26.01 42.07 -13.64
N THR A 597 26.94 41.11 -13.82
CA THR A 597 27.28 40.56 -15.14
C THR A 597 26.06 39.91 -15.80
N ALA A 598 25.59 40.49 -16.91
CA ALA A 598 24.45 39.98 -17.65
C ALA A 598 24.73 38.59 -18.26
N ARG A 599 23.68 37.75 -18.37
CA ARG A 599 23.83 36.34 -18.77
C ARG A 599 24.28 36.17 -20.22
N GLN A 600 25.59 36.06 -20.40
CA GLN A 600 26.20 35.53 -21.62
C GLN A 600 25.83 34.04 -21.75
N GLY A 601 24.75 33.75 -22.48
CA GLY A 601 24.43 32.37 -22.84
C GLY A 601 25.58 31.75 -23.64
N LEU A 602 25.92 30.48 -23.38
CA LEU A 602 27.13 29.79 -23.87
C LEU A 602 27.48 29.98 -25.37
N GLY A 603 26.50 30.20 -26.25
CA GLY A 603 26.75 30.54 -27.66
C GLY A 603 27.44 31.89 -27.89
N SER A 604 27.11 32.90 -27.07
CA SER A 604 27.76 34.22 -27.11
C SER A 604 29.20 34.20 -26.60
N ALA A 605 29.47 33.45 -25.51
CA ALA A 605 30.82 33.19 -25.03
C ALA A 605 31.67 32.45 -26.08
N LEU A 606 31.08 31.48 -26.78
CA LEU A 606 31.73 30.75 -27.88
C LEU A 606 32.06 31.65 -29.08
N LEU A 607 31.14 32.52 -29.50
CA LEU A 607 31.38 33.54 -30.54
C LEU A 607 32.42 34.59 -30.12
N SER A 608 32.55 34.85 -28.82
CA SER A 608 33.58 35.74 -28.25
C SER A 608 34.96 35.07 -28.19
N ALA A 609 35.04 33.76 -27.89
CA ALA A 609 36.28 33.00 -27.95
C ALA A 609 36.83 32.84 -29.39
N MET A 610 35.95 32.90 -30.39
CA MET A 610 36.30 32.94 -31.81
C MET A 610 36.57 34.37 -32.32
N ASN A 611 37.27 35.21 -31.55
CA ASN A 611 37.48 36.64 -31.86
C ASN A 611 38.39 36.93 -33.07
N GLU A 612 39.32 36.04 -33.41
CA GLU A 612 40.22 36.16 -34.56
C GLU A 612 39.56 35.60 -35.84
N ASN A 613 39.79 36.22 -36.99
CA ASN A 613 39.37 35.71 -38.31
C ASN A 613 40.29 34.55 -38.75
N LYS A 614 39.97 33.33 -38.30
CA LYS A 614 40.72 32.10 -38.58
C LYS A 614 39.85 30.84 -38.44
N ILE A 615 40.41 29.70 -38.83
CA ILE A 615 39.88 28.37 -38.49
C ILE A 615 40.27 28.05 -37.04
N TYR A 616 39.34 27.45 -36.29
CA TYR A 616 39.54 26.97 -34.92
C TYR A 616 39.40 25.46 -34.86
N THR A 617 40.26 24.81 -34.06
CA THR A 617 40.09 23.38 -33.73
C THR A 617 39.15 23.20 -32.55
N LEU A 618 38.56 22.01 -32.42
CA LEU A 618 37.75 21.64 -31.27
C LEU A 618 38.52 21.79 -29.94
N ASP A 619 39.81 21.42 -29.92
CA ASP A 619 40.69 21.53 -28.75
C ASP A 619 41.04 22.97 -28.39
N GLU A 620 41.30 23.85 -29.38
CA GLU A 620 41.58 25.27 -29.12
C GLU A 620 40.41 25.92 -28.37
N LEU A 621 39.17 25.68 -28.83
CA LEU A 621 37.99 26.25 -28.21
C LEU A 621 37.60 25.56 -26.89
N SER A 622 37.90 24.27 -26.76
CA SER A 622 37.79 23.54 -25.49
C SER A 622 38.72 24.14 -24.43
N ASN A 623 39.93 24.53 -24.81
CA ASN A 623 40.92 25.21 -23.96
C ASN A 623 40.55 26.67 -23.68
N LYS A 624 40.20 27.47 -24.70
CA LYS A 624 39.75 28.87 -24.52
C LYS A 624 38.52 28.98 -23.59
N LEU A 625 37.66 27.95 -23.55
CA LEU A 625 36.46 27.89 -22.69
C LEU A 625 36.56 26.85 -21.56
N GLN A 626 37.76 26.35 -21.23
CA GLN A 626 38.07 25.46 -20.09
C GLN A 626 37.13 24.25 -19.88
N THR A 627 36.55 23.72 -20.95
CA THR A 627 35.41 22.78 -20.91
C THR A 627 35.76 21.40 -21.51
N ARG A 628 34.78 20.70 -22.09
CA ARG A 628 34.98 19.41 -22.79
C ARG A 628 34.67 19.54 -24.28
N ASN A 629 35.44 18.85 -25.11
CA ASN A 629 35.28 18.81 -26.58
C ASN A 629 33.84 18.48 -27.00
N SER A 630 33.24 17.44 -26.42
CA SER A 630 31.84 17.07 -26.69
C SER A 630 30.81 18.13 -26.28
N ARG A 631 31.14 19.04 -25.35
CA ARG A 631 30.30 20.18 -25.00
C ARG A 631 30.46 21.33 -25.99
N ILE A 632 31.67 21.62 -26.46
CA ILE A 632 31.89 22.57 -27.56
C ILE A 632 31.14 22.11 -28.82
N GLN A 633 31.28 20.84 -29.21
CA GLN A 633 30.59 20.28 -30.38
C GLN A 633 29.07 20.46 -30.30
N GLN A 634 28.45 20.13 -29.17
CA GLN A 634 27.00 20.34 -28.94
C GLN A 634 26.57 21.82 -29.03
N LEU A 635 27.47 22.77 -28.76
CA LEU A 635 27.20 24.20 -28.91
C LEU A 635 27.38 24.64 -30.37
N MET A 636 28.39 24.13 -31.07
CA MET A 636 28.66 24.36 -32.50
C MET A 636 27.54 23.89 -33.42
N GLU A 637 26.99 22.71 -33.15
CA GLU A 637 25.85 22.15 -33.88
C GLU A 637 24.57 23.01 -33.70
N ARG A 638 24.55 23.90 -32.68
CA ARG A 638 23.41 24.77 -32.36
C ARG A 638 23.61 26.24 -32.72
N GLN A 639 24.85 26.71 -32.92
CA GLN A 639 25.09 28.10 -33.34
C GLN A 639 24.90 28.24 -34.85
N LYS A 640 24.05 29.18 -35.28
CA LYS A 640 23.81 29.46 -36.71
C LYS A 640 24.96 30.21 -37.38
N ASP A 641 25.77 30.90 -36.58
CA ASP A 641 26.81 31.84 -37.03
C ASP A 641 28.22 31.24 -36.99
N ILE A 642 28.32 29.93 -36.78
CA ILE A 642 29.56 29.15 -36.84
C ILE A 642 29.33 27.99 -37.80
N ILE A 643 30.27 27.76 -38.73
CA ILE A 643 30.20 26.75 -39.79
C ILE A 643 31.32 25.73 -39.62
N ILE A 644 31.01 24.45 -39.79
CA ILE A 644 31.98 23.35 -39.87
C ILE A 644 32.69 23.43 -41.23
N VAL A 645 34.02 23.50 -41.24
CA VAL A 645 34.82 23.56 -42.48
C VAL A 645 35.53 22.25 -42.82
N ASP A 646 35.88 21.47 -41.80
CA ASP A 646 36.33 20.08 -41.90
C ASP A 646 36.09 19.38 -40.56
N THR A 647 36.48 18.12 -40.47
CA THR A 647 36.49 17.25 -39.29
C THR A 647 37.06 17.98 -38.07
N PHE A 648 36.21 18.22 -37.07
CA PHE A 648 36.53 18.94 -35.82
C PHE A 648 37.11 20.37 -35.98
N THR A 649 36.85 21.05 -37.11
CA THR A 649 37.29 22.43 -37.35
C THR A 649 36.15 23.37 -37.75
N TYR A 650 36.23 24.61 -37.28
CA TYR A 650 35.13 25.57 -37.28
C TYR A 650 35.58 26.97 -37.69
N ILE A 651 34.74 27.71 -38.40
CA ILE A 651 34.94 29.13 -38.75
C ILE A 651 33.66 29.93 -38.45
N LYS A 652 33.76 31.23 -38.19
CA LYS A 652 32.58 32.10 -38.18
C LYS A 652 31.95 32.20 -39.57
N LYS A 653 30.62 32.23 -39.63
CA LYS A 653 29.85 32.33 -40.88
C LYS A 653 30.11 33.62 -41.65
N THR A 654 30.39 34.72 -40.94
CA THR A 654 30.85 35.99 -41.51
C THR A 654 32.16 35.84 -42.27
N ASP A 655 33.10 35.11 -41.66
CA ASP A 655 34.50 35.04 -42.05
C ASP A 655 34.68 34.10 -43.25
N LEU A 656 33.79 33.10 -43.37
CA LEU A 656 33.65 32.23 -44.55
C LEU A 656 33.27 32.99 -45.84
N ASN A 657 32.64 34.17 -45.75
CA ASN A 657 32.26 35.04 -46.88
C ASN A 657 31.43 34.35 -48.00
N PHE A 658 30.67 33.29 -47.69
CA PHE A 658 29.91 32.54 -48.68
C PHE A 658 28.74 33.36 -49.28
N PRO A 659 28.64 33.54 -50.62
CA PRO A 659 27.58 34.33 -51.23
C PRO A 659 26.18 33.73 -51.01
N MET A 660 25.28 34.50 -50.39
CA MET A 660 23.89 34.09 -50.17
C MET A 660 23.12 33.85 -51.48
N THR A 661 23.53 34.48 -52.59
CA THR A 661 23.00 34.21 -53.94
C THR A 661 23.38 32.81 -54.44
N LEU A 662 24.62 32.38 -54.25
CA LEU A 662 25.04 31.01 -54.56
C LEU A 662 24.33 29.99 -53.67
N LEU A 663 24.19 30.28 -52.36
CA LEU A 663 23.46 29.41 -51.44
C LEU A 663 21.99 29.26 -51.87
N LYS A 664 21.35 30.34 -52.34
CA LYS A 664 20.00 30.26 -52.89
C LYS A 664 19.95 29.44 -54.18
N ASN A 665 20.84 29.67 -55.14
CA ASN A 665 20.88 28.89 -56.38
C ASN A 665 21.05 27.38 -56.12
N ILE A 666 21.79 27.02 -55.06
CA ILE A 666 21.94 25.64 -54.60
C ILE A 666 20.64 25.09 -54.02
N ILE A 667 19.93 25.84 -53.18
CA ILE A 667 18.61 25.46 -52.64
C ILE A 667 17.60 25.29 -53.77
N ASP A 668 17.49 26.29 -54.66
CA ASP A 668 16.60 26.27 -55.83
C ASP A 668 16.87 25.04 -56.73
N TYR A 669 18.14 24.61 -56.87
CA TYR A 669 18.51 23.37 -57.58
C TYR A 669 18.07 22.11 -56.82
N ILE A 670 18.32 22.01 -55.52
CA ILE A 670 17.93 20.85 -54.71
C ILE A 670 16.41 20.70 -54.71
N ASP A 671 15.66 21.78 -54.48
CA ASP A 671 14.20 21.81 -54.53
C ASP A 671 13.65 21.33 -55.88
N SER A 672 14.40 21.52 -56.98
CA SER A 672 14.01 21.09 -58.32
C SER A 672 14.24 19.61 -58.64
N ILE A 673 14.96 18.86 -57.79
CA ILE A 673 15.27 17.43 -58.00
C ILE A 673 14.88 16.53 -56.82
N ILE A 674 14.67 17.08 -55.63
CA ILE A 674 14.46 16.30 -54.40
C ILE A 674 13.06 15.66 -54.32
N GLU A 675 12.07 16.25 -55.00
CA GLU A 675 10.71 15.69 -55.12
C GLU A 675 10.74 14.38 -55.92
N ASP A 676 11.41 14.36 -57.08
CA ASP A 676 11.54 13.16 -57.93
C ASP A 676 12.48 12.10 -57.32
N LEU A 677 13.63 12.52 -56.78
CA LEU A 677 14.65 11.59 -56.30
C LEU A 677 14.39 11.07 -54.88
N ASN A 678 13.48 11.69 -54.12
CA ASN A 678 13.19 11.50 -52.69
C ASN A 678 14.36 11.84 -51.74
N PHE A 679 15.60 11.47 -52.11
CA PHE A 679 16.82 11.82 -51.39
C PHE A 679 18.02 11.93 -52.36
N ILE A 680 19.02 12.71 -51.98
CA ILE A 680 20.31 12.86 -52.66
C ILE A 680 21.46 12.93 -51.65
N TYR A 681 22.68 12.65 -52.11
CA TYR A 681 23.92 12.93 -51.38
C TYR A 681 24.41 14.35 -51.71
N ILE A 682 25.04 15.00 -50.73
CA ILE A 682 25.63 16.35 -50.90
C ILE A 682 26.63 16.41 -52.06
N ASP A 683 27.30 15.29 -52.34
CA ASP A 683 28.26 15.09 -53.41
C ASP A 683 27.67 15.43 -54.80
N LEU A 684 26.39 15.12 -55.06
CA LEU A 684 25.68 15.53 -56.30
C LEU A 684 25.67 17.04 -56.47
N VAL A 685 25.46 17.75 -55.37
CA VAL A 685 25.36 19.22 -55.31
C VAL A 685 26.74 19.84 -55.43
N VAL A 686 27.77 19.23 -54.81
CA VAL A 686 29.16 19.69 -54.90
C VAL A 686 29.73 19.51 -56.31
N ASP A 687 29.42 18.41 -57.01
CA ASP A 687 29.79 18.24 -58.42
C ASP A 687 28.99 19.19 -59.34
N LYS A 688 27.69 19.40 -59.07
CA LYS A 688 26.85 20.33 -59.85
C LYS A 688 27.36 21.77 -59.82
N PHE A 689 27.82 22.24 -58.66
CA PHE A 689 28.31 23.61 -58.43
C PHE A 689 29.83 23.66 -58.24
N ARG A 690 30.56 22.71 -58.86
CA ARG A 690 31.99 22.47 -58.58
C ARG A 690 32.88 23.69 -58.82
N LEU A 691 32.56 24.50 -59.82
CA LEU A 691 33.32 25.70 -60.20
C LEU A 691 33.00 26.87 -59.26
N GLU A 692 31.72 27.08 -58.97
CA GLU A 692 31.19 28.13 -58.12
C GLU A 692 31.69 27.95 -56.67
N LEU A 693 31.74 26.70 -56.18
CA LEU A 693 32.26 26.34 -54.87
C LEU A 693 33.80 26.48 -54.75
N ASN A 694 34.53 26.93 -55.77
CA ASN A 694 35.97 27.18 -55.63
C ASN A 694 36.33 28.34 -54.68
N ILE A 695 35.35 29.19 -54.33
CA ILE A 695 35.45 30.19 -53.25
C ILE A 695 35.78 29.59 -51.87
N ILE A 696 35.51 28.28 -51.69
CA ILE A 696 35.80 27.49 -50.48
C ILE A 696 36.72 26.30 -50.81
N SER A 697 37.56 26.42 -51.83
CA SER A 697 38.48 25.35 -52.29
C SER A 697 39.52 24.94 -51.24
N GLN A 698 39.76 25.78 -50.23
CA GLN A 698 40.62 25.54 -49.07
C GLN A 698 39.93 24.76 -47.93
N TYR A 699 38.66 24.36 -48.08
CA TYR A 699 37.87 23.65 -47.07
C TYR A 699 37.24 22.38 -47.66
N ASN A 700 36.71 21.49 -46.80
CA ASN A 700 35.92 20.36 -47.28
C ASN A 700 34.55 20.84 -47.78
N LYS A 701 34.39 20.96 -49.11
CA LYS A 701 33.19 21.52 -49.77
C LYS A 701 31.90 20.87 -49.28
N GLU A 702 31.88 19.55 -49.14
CA GLU A 702 30.73 18.80 -48.64
C GLU A 702 30.33 19.20 -47.22
N SER A 703 31.29 19.30 -46.29
CA SER A 703 31.01 19.66 -44.89
C SER A 703 30.54 21.10 -44.73
N VAL A 704 31.20 22.04 -45.44
CA VAL A 704 30.80 23.45 -45.48
C VAL A 704 29.38 23.59 -46.01
N LEU A 705 29.07 22.96 -47.14
CA LEU A 705 27.76 23.09 -47.76
C LEU A 705 26.65 22.41 -46.94
N LEU A 706 26.94 21.24 -46.35
CA LEU A 706 26.01 20.52 -45.48
C LEU A 706 25.63 21.35 -44.25
N ASP A 707 26.58 22.02 -43.60
CA ASP A 707 26.32 22.83 -42.41
C ASP A 707 25.69 24.20 -42.74
N LEU A 708 26.08 24.82 -43.87
CA LEU A 708 25.41 26.01 -44.41
C LEU A 708 23.93 25.75 -44.70
N LEU A 709 23.59 24.66 -45.39
CA LEU A 709 22.21 24.31 -45.74
C LEU A 709 21.40 23.85 -44.51
N LYS A 710 22.04 23.38 -43.44
CA LYS A 710 21.39 23.12 -42.13
C LYS A 710 21.05 24.41 -41.39
N LYS A 711 21.98 25.37 -41.40
CA LYS A 711 21.90 26.62 -40.62
C LYS A 711 21.29 27.79 -41.40
N CYS A 712 20.90 27.60 -42.65
CA CYS A 712 20.19 28.61 -43.43
C CYS A 712 18.77 28.86 -42.89
N THR A 713 18.29 30.09 -43.09
CA THR A 713 16.89 30.50 -42.79
C THR A 713 16.12 30.84 -44.06
N LEU A 714 16.64 30.41 -45.21
CA LEU A 714 15.90 30.41 -46.46
C LEU A 714 14.88 29.26 -46.43
N ASP A 715 13.74 29.46 -47.08
CA ASP A 715 12.75 28.42 -47.30
C ASP A 715 13.32 27.33 -48.22
N LYS A 716 12.86 26.08 -48.04
CA LYS A 716 13.36 24.89 -48.73
C LYS A 716 12.41 23.71 -48.56
N LYS A 717 12.33 22.84 -49.56
CA LYS A 717 11.47 21.64 -49.56
C LYS A 717 12.16 20.39 -48.98
N PHE A 718 13.29 20.55 -48.27
CA PHE A 718 14.13 19.41 -47.85
C PHE A 718 14.73 19.51 -46.44
N ASN A 719 14.84 18.33 -45.83
CA ASN A 719 15.57 18.05 -44.60
C ASN A 719 17.02 17.65 -44.91
N ILE A 720 17.88 17.68 -43.89
CA ILE A 720 19.32 17.44 -44.05
C ILE A 720 19.88 16.76 -42.81
N ASN A 721 20.52 15.62 -43.02
CA ASN A 721 20.97 14.74 -41.96
C ASN A 721 22.48 14.86 -41.68
N ASN A 722 22.96 14.24 -40.60
CA ASN A 722 24.39 14.23 -40.26
C ASN A 722 25.22 13.27 -41.13
N THR A 723 24.57 12.54 -42.05
CA THR A 723 25.16 11.50 -42.90
C THR A 723 25.44 11.96 -44.34
N ARG A 724 25.60 13.27 -44.58
CA ARG A 724 25.73 13.88 -45.93
C ARG A 724 24.51 13.70 -46.86
N ILE A 725 23.39 13.20 -46.35
CA ILE A 725 22.14 12.99 -47.10
C ILE A 725 21.17 14.17 -46.91
N ILE A 726 20.55 14.56 -48.01
CA ILE A 726 19.43 15.51 -48.14
C ILE A 726 18.18 14.72 -48.57
N ASP A 727 17.00 15.02 -48.03
CA ASP A 727 15.75 14.30 -48.32
C ASP A 727 14.54 15.24 -48.35
N SER A 728 13.48 14.91 -49.09
CA SER A 728 12.27 15.74 -49.17
C SER A 728 11.39 15.61 -47.91
N ASN A 729 11.01 14.38 -47.56
CA ASN A 729 10.21 14.04 -46.36
C ASN A 729 10.48 12.59 -45.90
N TYR A 730 11.71 12.10 -45.99
CA TYR A 730 11.99 10.69 -45.70
C TYR A 730 11.93 10.43 -44.18
N PRO A 731 11.31 9.34 -43.69
CA PRO A 731 11.14 9.11 -42.25
C PRO A 731 12.47 8.68 -41.61
N ILE A 732 13.30 9.66 -41.24
CA ILE A 732 14.68 9.45 -40.78
C ILE A 732 14.74 8.77 -39.41
N THR A 733 14.69 7.44 -39.41
CA THR A 733 15.21 6.61 -38.32
C THR A 733 16.71 6.38 -38.51
N ARG A 734 17.44 6.01 -37.45
CA ARG A 734 18.85 5.56 -37.55
C ARG A 734 19.04 4.37 -38.51
N GLN A 735 17.99 3.61 -38.80
CA GLN A 735 18.02 2.46 -39.72
C GLN A 735 17.74 2.89 -41.17
N SER A 736 16.88 3.87 -41.39
CA SER A 736 16.48 4.33 -42.74
C SER A 736 17.62 4.93 -43.57
N LEU A 737 18.65 5.47 -42.90
CA LEU A 737 19.87 5.98 -43.54
C LEU A 737 20.92 4.88 -43.79
N ASN A 738 20.64 3.62 -43.43
CA ASN A 738 21.51 2.51 -43.79
C ASN A 738 21.33 2.21 -45.29
N PHE A 739 22.43 2.23 -46.03
CA PHE A 739 22.51 1.88 -47.45
C PHE A 739 21.75 0.59 -47.80
N HIS A 740 21.79 -0.41 -46.91
CA HIS A 740 21.09 -1.68 -47.08
C HIS A 740 19.56 -1.61 -46.92
N TYR A 741 19.06 -0.69 -46.08
CA TYR A 741 17.61 -0.45 -45.93
C TYR A 741 17.03 0.22 -47.19
N ILE A 742 17.80 1.11 -47.81
CA ILE A 742 17.42 1.77 -49.09
C ILE A 742 17.34 0.73 -50.22
N ILE A 743 18.32 -0.18 -50.32
CA ILE A 743 18.30 -1.27 -51.32
C ILE A 743 17.09 -2.19 -51.11
N GLU A 744 16.85 -2.63 -49.87
CA GLU A 744 15.73 -3.50 -49.51
C GLU A 744 14.39 -2.83 -49.85
N ASN A 745 14.15 -1.62 -49.35
CA ASN A 745 12.83 -1.00 -49.40
C ASN A 745 12.51 -0.26 -50.72
N ASN A 746 13.51 0.24 -51.44
CA ASN A 746 13.30 1.03 -52.66
C ASN A 746 13.66 0.29 -53.96
N LEU A 747 14.49 -0.76 -53.90
CA LEU A 747 14.91 -1.52 -55.09
C LEU A 747 14.39 -2.96 -55.10
N LEU A 748 14.44 -3.68 -53.98
CA LEU A 748 14.07 -5.11 -53.92
C LEU A 748 12.62 -5.37 -53.46
N ASN A 749 11.91 -4.36 -52.98
CA ASN A 749 10.44 -4.42 -52.82
C ASN A 749 9.68 -4.63 -54.15
N GLN A 750 10.35 -4.56 -55.31
CA GLN A 750 9.75 -4.77 -56.63
C GLN A 750 10.29 -6.03 -57.35
N THR A 751 11.47 -6.54 -56.99
CA THR A 751 12.10 -7.72 -57.62
C THR A 751 12.90 -8.53 -56.61
N SER A 752 12.95 -9.86 -56.76
CA SER A 752 13.78 -10.74 -55.91
C SER A 752 15.28 -10.71 -56.25
N GLN A 753 15.65 -10.14 -57.40
CA GLN A 753 17.02 -9.94 -57.86
C GLN A 753 17.19 -8.51 -58.38
N LEU A 754 18.38 -7.94 -58.22
CA LEU A 754 18.74 -6.58 -58.62
C LEU A 754 20.04 -6.60 -59.43
N ASP A 755 20.01 -6.04 -60.63
CA ASP A 755 21.22 -5.89 -61.46
C ASP A 755 22.14 -4.78 -60.93
N LYS A 756 23.45 -5.03 -61.03
CA LYS A 756 24.56 -4.15 -60.67
C LYS A 756 24.46 -2.78 -61.32
N ASN A 757 24.08 -2.71 -62.60
CA ASN A 757 23.93 -1.45 -63.31
C ASN A 757 22.73 -0.66 -62.79
N SER A 758 21.62 -1.32 -62.49
CA SER A 758 20.41 -0.75 -61.91
C SER A 758 20.66 -0.19 -60.51
N LEU A 759 21.34 -0.96 -59.64
CA LEU A 759 21.83 -0.50 -58.34
C LEU A 759 22.75 0.72 -58.48
N PHE A 760 23.72 0.65 -59.39
CA PHE A 760 24.71 1.71 -59.58
C PHE A 760 24.05 2.99 -60.11
N ASN A 761 23.18 2.89 -61.11
CA ASN A 761 22.45 4.02 -61.69
C ASN A 761 21.53 4.68 -60.66
N TYR A 762 20.84 3.90 -59.81
CA TYR A 762 19.96 4.45 -58.76
C TYR A 762 20.69 5.33 -57.74
N PHE A 763 21.89 4.92 -57.32
CA PHE A 763 22.70 5.68 -56.35
C PHE A 763 23.58 6.75 -57.00
N THR A 764 24.08 6.53 -58.23
CA THR A 764 24.91 7.51 -58.96
C THR A 764 24.07 8.71 -59.44
N SER A 765 22.83 8.49 -59.86
CA SER A 765 21.87 9.59 -60.12
C SER A 765 21.53 10.42 -58.87
N ARG A 766 21.88 9.93 -57.68
CA ARG A 766 21.74 10.62 -56.38
C ARG A 766 23.08 11.15 -55.83
N GLY A 767 24.18 11.03 -56.57
CA GLY A 767 25.50 11.58 -56.23
C GLY A 767 26.51 10.61 -55.61
N LEU A 768 26.13 9.37 -55.29
CA LEU A 768 27.06 8.41 -54.70
C LEU A 768 27.84 7.71 -55.82
N SER A 769 29.17 7.84 -55.85
CA SER A 769 29.96 7.23 -56.94
C SER A 769 29.94 5.69 -56.91
N SER A 770 30.06 5.06 -58.08
CA SER A 770 30.16 3.59 -58.23
C SER A 770 31.21 2.94 -57.31
N ARG A 771 32.31 3.66 -57.02
CA ARG A 771 33.33 3.22 -56.06
C ARG A 771 32.79 3.23 -54.64
N TYR A 772 32.12 4.31 -54.20
CA TYR A 772 31.53 4.36 -52.86
C TYR A 772 30.37 3.37 -52.70
N ILE A 773 29.53 3.20 -53.72
CA ILE A 773 28.46 2.19 -53.77
C ILE A 773 29.04 0.80 -53.48
N MET A 774 30.11 0.40 -54.18
CA MET A 774 30.77 -0.89 -53.96
C MET A 774 31.49 -0.97 -52.60
N LEU A 775 32.15 0.10 -52.14
CA LEU A 775 32.81 0.11 -50.82
C LEU A 775 31.80 -0.01 -49.66
N TYR A 776 30.71 0.76 -49.67
CA TYR A 776 29.64 0.64 -48.67
C TYR A 776 29.04 -0.76 -48.68
N TYR A 777 28.80 -1.32 -49.86
CA TYR A 777 28.27 -2.67 -50.01
C TYR A 777 29.19 -3.76 -49.44
N LEU A 778 30.49 -3.75 -49.79
CA LEU A 778 31.44 -4.80 -49.40
C LEU A 778 31.74 -4.74 -47.90
N TYR A 779 32.01 -3.55 -47.37
CA TYR A 779 32.52 -3.34 -46.00
C TYR A 779 31.43 -3.10 -44.95
N SER A 780 30.14 -3.05 -45.31
CA SER A 780 29.05 -3.00 -44.33
C SER A 780 29.01 -4.27 -43.47
N LYS A 781 28.97 -4.11 -42.14
CA LYS A 781 28.66 -5.20 -41.19
C LYS A 781 27.19 -5.64 -41.20
N TYR A 782 26.30 -4.85 -41.80
CA TYR A 782 24.90 -5.20 -41.97
C TYR A 782 24.64 -5.56 -43.43
N LYS A 783 24.41 -6.83 -43.72
CA LYS A 783 24.08 -7.32 -45.05
C LYS A 783 22.59 -7.70 -45.09
N THR A 784 21.85 -7.13 -46.04
CA THR A 784 20.49 -7.59 -46.44
C THR A 784 20.52 -8.33 -47.78
N VAL A 785 21.63 -8.19 -48.51
CA VAL A 785 21.82 -8.60 -49.90
C VAL A 785 23.22 -9.18 -50.09
N VAL A 786 23.32 -10.24 -50.89
CA VAL A 786 24.57 -10.83 -51.39
C VAL A 786 24.61 -10.76 -52.91
N ARG A 787 25.82 -10.79 -53.50
CA ARG A 787 26.00 -11.06 -54.92
C ARG A 787 25.74 -12.54 -55.18
N LYS A 788 24.82 -12.81 -56.09
CA LYS A 788 24.60 -14.13 -56.70
C LYS A 788 25.75 -14.46 -57.66
N ASP A 789 26.18 -13.46 -58.42
CA ASP A 789 27.25 -13.50 -59.41
C ASP A 789 27.87 -12.08 -59.55
N GLU A 790 28.77 -11.90 -60.52
CA GLU A 790 29.47 -10.62 -60.75
C GLU A 790 28.52 -9.44 -61.06
N ASN A 791 27.29 -9.71 -61.52
CA ASN A 791 26.35 -8.72 -62.04
C ASN A 791 24.97 -8.71 -61.38
N LEU A 792 24.59 -9.73 -60.61
CA LEU A 792 23.30 -9.83 -59.93
C LEU A 792 23.43 -9.89 -58.39
N PHE A 793 22.61 -9.10 -57.71
CA PHE A 793 22.41 -9.11 -56.26
C PHE A 793 21.07 -9.78 -55.91
N ILE A 794 21.00 -10.41 -54.75
CA ILE A 794 19.82 -11.16 -54.25
C ILE A 794 19.66 -10.97 -52.73
N LEU A 795 18.42 -11.00 -52.23
CA LEU A 795 18.13 -10.90 -50.79
C LEU A 795 18.65 -12.14 -50.02
N ILE A 796 19.33 -11.92 -48.90
CA ILE A 796 19.86 -13.00 -48.03
C ILE A 796 18.75 -13.92 -47.52
N SER A 797 17.60 -13.35 -47.17
CA SER A 797 16.40 -14.09 -46.77
C SER A 797 15.88 -15.03 -47.87
N SER A 798 16.01 -14.64 -49.14
CA SER A 798 15.57 -15.46 -50.28
C SER A 798 16.52 -16.60 -50.64
N ILE A 799 17.78 -16.54 -50.18
CA ILE A 799 18.69 -17.70 -50.22
C ILE A 799 18.58 -18.60 -48.98
N GLY A 800 17.73 -18.25 -48.01
CA GLY A 800 17.46 -19.06 -46.83
C GLY A 800 18.49 -18.91 -45.71
N LEU A 801 19.32 -17.86 -45.72
CA LEU A 801 20.23 -17.54 -44.64
C LEU A 801 19.61 -16.60 -43.60
N ASP A 802 20.10 -16.73 -42.38
CA ASP A 802 19.83 -15.89 -41.23
C ASP A 802 21.15 -15.60 -40.51
N ASN A 803 21.16 -14.66 -39.56
CA ASN A 803 22.39 -14.25 -38.87
C ASN A 803 23.08 -15.40 -38.12
N VAL A 804 22.34 -16.41 -37.63
CA VAL A 804 22.91 -17.54 -36.89
C VAL A 804 23.60 -18.51 -37.84
N LYS A 805 23.06 -18.70 -39.05
CA LYS A 805 23.76 -19.45 -40.12
C LYS A 805 25.00 -18.71 -40.62
N ILE A 806 24.97 -17.38 -40.68
CA ILE A 806 26.13 -16.56 -41.08
C ILE A 806 27.23 -16.61 -40.01
N GLU A 807 26.87 -16.54 -38.72
CA GLU A 807 27.81 -16.72 -37.61
C GLU A 807 28.48 -18.09 -37.65
N LYS A 808 27.69 -19.16 -37.86
CA LYS A 808 28.22 -20.53 -38.05
C LYS A 808 29.11 -20.69 -39.28
N LEU A 809 28.78 -20.01 -40.40
CA LEU A 809 29.63 -19.98 -41.59
C LEU A 809 31.00 -19.34 -41.28
N ASN A 810 31.01 -18.23 -40.53
CA ASN A 810 32.25 -17.57 -40.14
C ASN A 810 33.12 -18.46 -39.25
N ILE A 811 32.52 -19.20 -38.31
CA ILE A 811 33.23 -20.20 -37.50
C ILE A 811 33.77 -21.34 -38.38
N LEU A 812 32.94 -21.91 -39.26
CA LEU A 812 33.34 -23.00 -40.16
C LEU A 812 34.55 -22.63 -41.03
N ILE A 813 34.56 -21.43 -41.62
CA ILE A 813 35.73 -20.97 -42.40
C ILE A 813 36.93 -20.73 -41.47
N LEU A 814 36.75 -20.12 -40.29
CA LEU A 814 37.83 -19.90 -39.33
C LEU A 814 38.49 -21.20 -38.82
N GLU A 815 37.73 -22.30 -38.76
CA GLU A 815 38.22 -23.61 -38.32
C GLU A 815 38.92 -24.44 -39.41
N ASN A 816 38.77 -24.10 -40.70
CA ASN A 816 39.26 -24.89 -41.83
C ASN A 816 40.17 -24.11 -42.81
N LEU A 817 40.28 -22.79 -42.69
CA LEU A 817 41.10 -21.96 -43.58
C LEU A 817 42.60 -22.04 -43.26
N GLU A 818 43.40 -22.45 -44.24
CA GLU A 818 44.88 -22.38 -44.19
C GLU A 818 45.41 -20.93 -44.40
N ASP A 819 46.73 -20.72 -44.29
CA ASP A 819 47.39 -19.40 -44.30
C ASP A 819 46.94 -18.47 -45.46
N GLU A 820 46.83 -18.99 -46.68
CA GLU A 820 46.15 -18.34 -47.82
C GLU A 820 45.63 -19.42 -48.78
N GLN A 821 44.33 -19.44 -49.06
CA GLN A 821 43.67 -20.50 -49.84
C GLN A 821 42.86 -19.92 -51.00
N ASN A 822 42.73 -20.67 -52.10
CA ASN A 822 41.83 -20.29 -53.19
C ASN A 822 40.36 -20.47 -52.77
N VAL A 823 39.52 -19.49 -53.10
CA VAL A 823 38.13 -19.45 -52.64
C VAL A 823 37.28 -20.57 -53.24
N GLU A 824 37.51 -20.97 -54.49
CA GLU A 824 36.70 -22.05 -55.11
C GLU A 824 37.17 -23.43 -54.62
N ASP A 825 38.47 -23.63 -54.37
CA ASP A 825 38.99 -24.88 -53.79
C ASP A 825 38.46 -25.10 -52.36
N LEU A 826 38.44 -24.05 -51.52
CA LEU A 826 37.84 -24.06 -50.18
C LEU A 826 36.33 -24.36 -50.20
N LEU A 827 35.60 -23.88 -51.21
CA LEU A 827 34.17 -24.16 -51.37
C LEU A 827 33.90 -25.60 -51.82
N ILE A 828 34.83 -26.24 -52.54
CA ILE A 828 34.78 -27.66 -52.89
C ILE A 828 35.07 -28.52 -51.63
N GLU A 829 36.11 -28.18 -50.87
CA GLU A 829 36.49 -28.87 -49.63
C GLU A 829 35.35 -28.86 -48.59
N LEU A 830 34.70 -27.71 -48.39
CA LEU A 830 33.65 -27.55 -47.39
C LEU A 830 32.24 -27.87 -47.92
N GLN A 831 32.09 -28.42 -49.13
CA GLN A 831 30.78 -28.58 -49.79
C GLN A 831 29.73 -29.32 -48.96
N GLU A 832 30.12 -30.33 -48.17
CA GLU A 832 29.20 -31.08 -47.28
C GLU A 832 28.95 -30.39 -45.92
N GLN A 833 29.79 -29.43 -45.54
CA GLN A 833 29.74 -28.73 -44.24
C GLN A 833 29.02 -27.37 -44.34
N LEU A 834 29.04 -26.74 -45.50
CA LEU A 834 28.42 -25.43 -45.75
C LEU A 834 26.90 -25.45 -45.49
N PRO A 835 26.32 -24.39 -44.90
CA PRO A 835 24.89 -24.36 -44.62
C PRO A 835 24.07 -24.35 -45.92
N PHE A 836 23.01 -25.16 -45.96
CA PHE A 836 22.12 -25.27 -47.11
C PHE A 836 21.41 -23.93 -47.41
N ILE A 837 21.49 -23.53 -48.67
CA ILE A 837 20.91 -22.31 -49.26
C ILE A 837 20.23 -22.63 -50.60
N SER A 838 19.38 -21.74 -51.12
CA SER A 838 18.60 -21.99 -52.35
C SER A 838 19.38 -21.82 -53.67
N LEU A 839 20.68 -21.52 -53.61
CA LEU A 839 21.59 -21.34 -54.74
C LEU A 839 22.88 -22.16 -54.56
N PRO A 840 23.64 -22.48 -55.61
CA PRO A 840 25.01 -22.96 -55.47
C PRO A 840 25.89 -21.92 -54.75
N TRP A 841 26.71 -22.36 -53.81
CA TRP A 841 27.80 -21.55 -53.26
C TRP A 841 28.78 -21.14 -54.37
N ASN A 842 29.36 -19.94 -54.23
CA ASN A 842 30.41 -19.43 -55.10
C ASN A 842 31.20 -18.32 -54.40
N LYS A 843 32.35 -17.92 -54.97
CA LYS A 843 33.25 -16.91 -54.39
C LYS A 843 32.59 -15.58 -54.00
N TYR A 844 31.57 -15.11 -54.72
CA TYR A 844 30.92 -13.82 -54.43
C TYR A 844 29.97 -13.91 -53.23
N ILE A 845 29.19 -15.00 -53.12
CA ILE A 845 28.31 -15.26 -51.98
C ILE A 845 29.17 -15.38 -50.70
N LEU A 846 30.27 -16.14 -50.74
CA LEU A 846 31.18 -16.27 -49.60
C LEU A 846 31.82 -14.92 -49.23
N GLY A 847 32.38 -14.21 -50.22
CA GLY A 847 33.04 -12.91 -50.04
C GLY A 847 32.13 -11.81 -49.47
N ASP A 848 30.81 -11.92 -49.65
CA ASP A 848 29.85 -10.96 -49.11
C ASP A 848 29.34 -11.29 -47.69
N LEU A 849 29.46 -12.55 -47.24
CA LEU A 849 28.89 -13.03 -45.96
C LEU A 849 29.90 -13.14 -44.81
N LEU A 850 31.18 -13.31 -45.10
CA LEU A 850 32.21 -13.41 -44.05
C LEU A 850 32.55 -12.03 -43.44
N ASP A 851 32.94 -11.96 -42.16
CA ASP A 851 33.22 -10.68 -41.50
C ASP A 851 34.44 -9.99 -42.12
N ASN A 852 34.36 -8.66 -42.22
CA ASN A 852 35.44 -7.78 -42.67
C ASN A 852 36.56 -7.62 -41.61
N ASP A 853 36.30 -8.01 -40.36
CA ASP A 853 37.30 -7.98 -39.28
C ASP A 853 38.08 -9.31 -39.14
N LEU A 854 37.61 -10.40 -39.74
CA LEU A 854 38.27 -11.73 -39.67
C LEU A 854 38.99 -12.13 -40.96
N PHE A 855 38.43 -11.79 -42.13
CA PHE A 855 38.88 -12.35 -43.42
C PHE A 855 39.26 -11.28 -44.45
N GLU A 856 40.47 -11.41 -44.98
CA GLU A 856 40.98 -10.64 -46.12
C GLU A 856 40.84 -11.45 -47.42
N PHE A 857 40.71 -10.75 -48.57
CA PHE A 857 40.49 -11.37 -49.87
C PHE A 857 41.39 -10.72 -50.94
N TYR A 858 42.02 -11.54 -51.78
CA TYR A 858 42.89 -11.07 -52.87
C TYR A 858 42.33 -11.38 -54.26
N PRO A 859 42.54 -10.49 -55.26
CA PRO A 859 43.17 -9.17 -55.15
C PRO A 859 42.34 -8.12 -54.39
N ASN A 860 41.05 -8.38 -54.12
CA ASN A 860 40.19 -7.62 -53.20
C ASN A 860 38.84 -8.35 -53.03
N ARG A 861 38.00 -7.94 -52.07
CA ARG A 861 36.66 -8.53 -51.84
C ARG A 861 35.64 -8.29 -52.97
N ALA A 862 35.90 -7.39 -53.93
CA ALA A 862 35.05 -7.27 -55.13
C ALA A 862 35.31 -8.43 -56.10
N GLU A 863 36.57 -8.82 -56.29
CA GLU A 863 36.94 -10.05 -57.01
C GLU A 863 37.70 -11.01 -56.09
N PRO A 864 36.98 -11.72 -55.19
CA PRO A 864 37.63 -12.65 -54.26
C PRO A 864 38.12 -13.89 -55.04
N VAL A 865 39.43 -14.05 -55.16
CA VAL A 865 40.07 -15.23 -55.78
C VAL A 865 40.78 -16.07 -54.71
N TYR A 866 41.47 -15.40 -53.78
CA TYR A 866 42.04 -16.00 -52.59
C TYR A 866 41.44 -15.38 -51.34
N ILE A 867 41.47 -16.12 -50.24
CA ILE A 867 41.04 -15.72 -48.90
C ILE A 867 42.15 -16.08 -47.91
N LYS A 868 42.37 -15.21 -46.91
CA LYS A 868 43.22 -15.49 -45.75
C LYS A 868 42.62 -14.94 -44.46
N LEU A 869 43.16 -15.38 -43.33
CA LEU A 869 42.94 -14.72 -42.05
C LEU A 869 43.62 -13.34 -42.03
N LYS A 870 43.00 -12.42 -41.30
CA LYS A 870 43.45 -11.03 -41.14
C LYS A 870 44.33 -10.89 -39.89
N GLU A 871 45.49 -10.26 -40.05
CA GLU A 871 46.49 -9.98 -39.00
C GLU A 871 46.05 -8.88 -38.01
#